data_AF-A0A015UXL8-F1
#
_entry.id   AF-A0A015UXL8-F1
#
_cell.length_a   1.000
_cell.length_b   1.000
_cell.length_c   1.000
_cell.angle_alpha   90.00
_cell.angle_beta   90.00
_cell.angle_gamma   90.00
#
_symmetry.space_group_name_H-M   'P 1'
#
loop_
_entity.id
_entity.type
_entity.pdbx_description
1 polymer ?
#
loop_
_entity_poly.entity_id
_entity_poly.type
_entity_poly.pdbx_seq_one_letter_code
_entity_poly.pdbx_strand_id
1 'polypeptide(L)'
;MFTGDVVYSGSEEEYILASKFLNSIRSLLKTLYKDKVYEQIIFTPGNHDCNFNMDRQARKNAIKNMNYDYIGDDNSVIEQCLIVQEPFWNFESSINGQETKPCIYKEYIDDIQKEVVIFHSFNTAWMSSINENVGSLFYPIKNIEETINTKATINISVFHHHSSWLNPNTEENNKHEFSELINSFSDVVIYGHEHERQGMIHTDLNTHKECYIFAGEALQMNQAKKVHSGFQVFIINTENRIGFNYPFHWNGTIYSQQEEQKFSLKEIGHNNLDFHSNQAFLSSLNDMKLPLFFNDDKKIKLKDIFIYPDIEKTNDLKKELYENYVDSSIFIGSSNYKVVLLEGENQSGKSSLINMMYLDSILHQKFPLLINGKCFKKMEIDKPLEKAFIEQYENKSFEEYSQYSNECKILFIDNLNSAELNNKSILELLKKLENRFSRIIITTSSIYNIISVLESTTKDVFCGKILPLGHKKRNKLIENYHRLNEENPYSITEQIFLEKTKDSYEQVQTFLGDKLIPSYPIFVLSILQSMNLVKPNNYEQTSYGYCYQSLIHFALAAKAKIKNEDIDTYINYLSELAFSLFDKKKKSLSDIEFQEFHKNYSANYIAPSFTEVRDKLLGSGLLVYDEDEWFHFGYNYIFYFLVAQKIATILTEEKGRKIIQYLCKNIQVDKYANILIFVAHHSK
;
A
#
# COMPACT_ATOMS: atom_id res chain seq x y z
N MET A 1 -17.31 -12.62 20.18
CA MET A 1 -16.14 -12.48 21.05
C MET A 1 -16.64 -12.12 22.44
N PHE A 2 -16.08 -12.73 23.49
CA PHE A 2 -16.44 -12.48 24.89
C PHE A 2 -15.16 -12.23 25.70
N THR A 3 -15.08 -11.08 26.37
CA THR A 3 -13.89 -10.60 27.11
C THR A 3 -13.94 -10.98 28.60
N GLY A 4 -14.50 -12.14 28.93
CA GLY A 4 -14.68 -12.64 30.28
C GLY A 4 -16.09 -12.49 30.84
N ASP A 5 -16.26 -13.03 32.04
CA ASP A 5 -17.52 -13.10 32.81
C ASP A 5 -18.66 -13.71 31.98
N VAL A 6 -18.38 -14.86 31.37
CA VAL A 6 -19.39 -15.61 30.61
C VAL A 6 -20.48 -16.12 31.55
N VAL A 7 -20.10 -16.45 32.79
CA VAL A 7 -20.98 -16.91 33.86
C VAL A 7 -20.76 -16.12 35.15
N TYR A 8 -21.53 -16.41 36.20
CA TYR A 8 -21.51 -15.63 37.46
C TYR A 8 -20.51 -16.17 38.49
N SER A 9 -20.28 -17.48 38.55
CA SER A 9 -19.49 -18.13 39.60
C SER A 9 -18.55 -19.23 39.11
N GLY A 10 -18.42 -19.41 37.79
CA GLY A 10 -17.59 -20.43 37.17
C GLY A 10 -18.12 -21.85 37.33
N SER A 11 -19.38 -22.03 37.74
CA SER A 11 -19.96 -23.37 37.92
C SER A 11 -20.33 -24.03 36.59
N GLU A 12 -20.24 -25.36 36.52
CA GLU A 12 -20.54 -26.12 35.30
C GLU A 12 -22.00 -25.93 34.85
N GLU A 13 -22.94 -25.81 35.80
CA GLU A 13 -24.35 -25.62 35.50
C GLU A 13 -24.63 -24.29 34.78
N GLU A 14 -23.90 -23.23 35.15
CA GLU A 14 -24.00 -21.93 34.47
C GLU A 14 -23.47 -22.01 33.04
N TYR A 15 -22.38 -22.75 32.79
CA TYR A 15 -21.83 -22.94 31.45
C TYR A 15 -22.75 -23.75 30.52
N ILE A 16 -23.59 -24.64 31.06
CA ILE A 16 -24.64 -25.31 30.27
C ILE A 16 -25.66 -24.29 29.74
N LEU A 17 -26.03 -23.30 30.56
CA LEU A 17 -26.95 -22.23 30.15
C LEU A 17 -26.28 -21.30 29.13
N ALA A 18 -25.04 -20.89 29.37
CA ALA A 18 -24.25 -20.10 28.43
C ALA A 18 -24.14 -20.80 27.07
N SER A 19 -23.86 -22.12 27.06
CA SER A 19 -23.78 -22.93 25.84
C SER A 19 -25.07 -22.87 25.02
N LYS A 20 -26.24 -22.97 25.66
CA LYS A 20 -27.53 -22.90 24.95
C LYS A 20 -27.73 -21.53 24.29
N PHE A 21 -27.41 -20.46 25.00
CA PHE A 21 -27.54 -19.10 24.51
C PHE A 21 -26.61 -18.84 23.32
N LEU A 22 -25.32 -19.15 23.47
CA LEU A 22 -24.30 -18.90 22.44
C LEU A 22 -24.50 -19.77 21.20
N ASN A 23 -24.94 -21.03 21.35
CA ASN A 23 -25.32 -21.87 20.21
C ASN A 23 -26.50 -21.29 19.42
N SER A 24 -27.46 -20.67 20.10
CA SER A 24 -28.59 -20.01 19.44
C SER A 24 -28.12 -18.82 18.62
N ILE A 25 -27.24 -17.97 19.16
CA ILE A 25 -26.62 -16.86 18.42
C ILE A 25 -25.85 -17.37 17.21
N ARG A 26 -24.98 -18.37 17.41
CA ARG A 26 -24.17 -18.97 16.34
C ARG A 26 -25.04 -19.53 15.22
N SER A 27 -26.14 -20.22 15.55
CA SER A 27 -27.09 -20.74 14.56
C SER A 27 -27.77 -19.63 13.76
N LEU A 28 -28.17 -18.53 14.42
CA LEU A 28 -28.77 -17.38 13.73
C LEU A 28 -27.76 -16.70 12.79
N LEU A 29 -26.53 -16.49 13.24
CA LEU A 29 -25.47 -15.91 12.41
C LEU A 29 -25.15 -16.80 11.20
N LYS A 30 -25.01 -18.12 11.39
CA LYS A 30 -24.82 -19.07 10.29
C LYS A 30 -26.00 -19.10 9.31
N THR A 31 -27.21 -18.85 9.78
CA THR A 31 -28.39 -18.74 8.89
C THR A 31 -28.32 -17.47 8.04
N LEU A 32 -27.90 -16.34 8.62
CA LEU A 32 -27.83 -15.05 7.94
C LEU A 32 -26.62 -14.93 6.99
N TYR A 33 -25.45 -15.42 7.43
CA TYR A 33 -24.16 -15.22 6.77
C TYR A 33 -23.55 -16.49 6.18
N LYS A 34 -24.19 -17.65 6.34
CA LYS A 34 -23.80 -18.94 5.78
C LYS A 34 -22.36 -19.33 6.15
N ASP A 35 -21.53 -19.58 5.15
CA ASP A 35 -20.13 -20.00 5.19
C ASP A 35 -19.16 -18.87 5.57
N LYS A 36 -19.65 -17.64 5.76
CA LYS A 36 -18.83 -16.47 6.14
C LYS A 36 -18.70 -16.25 7.65
N VAL A 37 -19.20 -17.19 8.47
CA VAL A 37 -19.12 -17.10 9.93
C VAL A 37 -17.92 -17.89 10.39
N TYR A 38 -16.96 -17.21 11.03
CA TYR A 38 -15.81 -17.85 11.67
C TYR A 38 -16.28 -18.96 12.62
N GLU A 39 -15.63 -20.12 12.55
CA GLU A 39 -16.14 -21.33 13.21
C GLU A 39 -16.06 -21.25 14.75
N GLN A 40 -15.03 -20.58 15.25
CA GLN A 40 -14.75 -20.48 16.68
C GLN A 40 -15.36 -19.21 17.29
N ILE A 41 -15.85 -19.34 18.51
CA ILE A 41 -16.16 -18.20 19.36
C ILE A 41 -14.89 -17.86 20.14
N ILE A 42 -14.44 -16.61 20.02
CA ILE A 42 -13.28 -16.09 20.73
C ILE A 42 -13.66 -15.79 22.17
N PHE A 43 -12.95 -16.40 23.12
CA PHE A 43 -13.10 -16.19 24.55
C PHE A 43 -11.80 -15.78 25.22
N THR A 44 -11.96 -14.99 26.28
CA THR A 44 -11.00 -14.80 27.37
C THR A 44 -11.75 -14.98 28.67
N PRO A 45 -11.23 -15.70 29.70
CA PRO A 45 -11.91 -15.82 30.98
C PRO A 45 -11.85 -14.51 31.80
N GLY A 46 -12.91 -14.25 32.56
CA GLY A 46 -12.99 -13.19 33.57
C GLY A 46 -12.86 -13.73 35.00
N ASN A 47 -12.95 -12.83 35.97
CA ASN A 47 -12.86 -13.22 37.38
C ASN A 47 -14.11 -14.00 37.84
N HIS A 48 -15.28 -13.77 37.24
CA HIS A 48 -16.48 -14.57 37.50
C HIS A 48 -16.47 -15.95 36.84
N ASP A 49 -15.57 -16.18 35.88
CA ASP A 49 -15.34 -17.50 35.27
C ASP A 49 -14.47 -18.42 36.17
N CYS A 50 -14.04 -17.94 37.34
CA CYS A 50 -13.28 -18.71 38.32
C CYS A 50 -14.20 -19.38 39.34
N ASN A 51 -14.21 -20.72 39.38
CA ASN A 51 -14.91 -21.50 40.40
C ASN A 51 -14.10 -21.56 41.70
N PHE A 52 -14.32 -20.59 42.59
CA PHE A 52 -13.62 -20.51 43.87
C PHE A 52 -13.97 -21.62 44.86
N ASN A 53 -14.97 -22.48 44.59
CA ASN A 53 -15.17 -23.70 45.37
C ASN A 53 -14.02 -24.71 45.17
N MET A 54 -13.29 -24.59 44.06
CA MET A 54 -12.11 -25.39 43.74
C MET A 54 -10.81 -24.76 44.27
N ASP A 55 -10.88 -23.62 44.96
CA ASP A 55 -9.71 -22.84 45.38
C ASP A 55 -8.94 -23.48 46.55
N ARG A 56 -7.84 -24.15 46.21
CA ARG A 56 -6.99 -24.90 47.14
C ARG A 56 -6.07 -23.98 47.95
N GLN A 57 -5.66 -24.41 49.14
CA GLN A 57 -4.74 -23.65 49.99
C GLN A 57 -3.40 -23.32 49.30
N ALA A 58 -2.90 -24.21 48.43
CA ALA A 58 -1.69 -24.00 47.65
C ALA A 58 -1.81 -22.75 46.74
N ARG A 59 -2.92 -22.64 45.99
CA ARG A 59 -3.23 -21.48 45.15
C ARG A 59 -3.40 -20.21 45.98
N LYS A 60 -4.16 -20.27 47.09
CA LYS A 60 -4.33 -19.13 48.02
C LYS A 60 -3.01 -18.60 48.58
N ASN A 61 -2.02 -19.47 48.76
CA ASN A 61 -0.69 -19.06 49.17
C ASN A 61 0.11 -18.45 48.00
N ALA A 62 0.01 -19.04 46.81
CA ALA A 62 0.71 -18.58 45.60
C ALA A 62 0.32 -17.16 45.18
N ILE A 63 -0.97 -16.83 45.19
CA ILE A 63 -1.46 -15.54 44.68
C ILE A 63 -1.16 -14.32 45.57
N LYS A 64 -0.60 -14.50 46.77
CA LYS A 64 -0.37 -13.40 47.72
C LYS A 64 0.78 -12.47 47.34
N ASN A 65 1.87 -13.03 46.80
CA ASN A 65 3.11 -12.32 46.52
C ASN A 65 3.69 -12.77 45.16
N MET A 66 2.90 -12.64 44.10
CA MET A 66 3.30 -13.10 42.76
C MET A 66 4.38 -12.20 42.16
N ASN A 67 5.44 -12.81 41.64
CA ASN A 67 6.51 -12.18 40.85
C ASN A 67 7.22 -13.25 40.00
N TYR A 68 8.16 -12.85 39.15
CA TYR A 68 8.88 -13.77 38.27
C TYR A 68 9.66 -14.85 39.05
N ASP A 69 10.37 -14.50 40.13
CA ASP A 69 11.12 -15.45 40.95
C ASP A 69 10.23 -16.53 41.57
N TYR A 70 9.02 -16.16 42.01
CA TYR A 70 8.07 -17.07 42.63
C TYR A 70 7.41 -18.00 41.60
N ILE A 71 7.15 -17.50 40.38
CA ILE A 71 6.57 -18.29 39.29
C ILE A 71 7.55 -19.38 38.84
N GLY A 72 8.84 -19.04 38.76
CA GLY A 72 9.88 -19.95 38.27
C GLY A 72 9.72 -20.32 36.79
N ASP A 73 10.46 -21.33 36.35
CA ASP A 73 10.63 -21.65 34.92
C ASP A 73 9.90 -22.92 34.46
N ASP A 74 9.17 -23.60 35.36
CA ASP A 74 8.56 -24.92 35.09
C ASP A 74 7.03 -24.89 34.88
N ASN A 75 6.43 -23.69 34.86
CA ASN A 75 4.99 -23.42 34.75
C ASN A 75 4.10 -24.01 35.86
N SER A 76 4.66 -24.70 36.87
CA SER A 76 3.88 -25.41 37.88
C SER A 76 2.99 -24.47 38.70
N VAL A 77 3.46 -23.26 39.01
CA VAL A 77 2.69 -22.24 39.74
C VAL A 77 1.51 -21.73 38.90
N ILE A 78 1.74 -21.49 37.62
CA ILE A 78 0.70 -21.05 36.67
C ILE A 78 -0.40 -22.11 36.57
N GLU A 79 -0.02 -23.39 36.39
CA GLU A 79 -0.96 -24.51 36.33
C GLU A 79 -1.80 -24.61 37.61
N GLN A 80 -1.20 -24.45 38.80
CA GLN A 80 -1.94 -24.45 40.06
C GLN A 80 -2.94 -23.28 40.17
N CYS A 81 -2.59 -22.11 39.65
CA CYS A 81 -3.46 -20.93 39.66
C CYS A 81 -4.68 -21.10 38.74
N LEU A 82 -4.51 -21.77 37.60
CA LEU A 82 -5.54 -21.98 36.59
C LEU A 82 -6.59 -23.06 36.95
N ILE A 83 -6.37 -23.88 37.98
CA ILE A 83 -7.30 -24.97 38.38
C ILE A 83 -8.74 -24.46 38.59
N VAL A 84 -8.92 -23.25 39.13
CA VAL A 84 -10.26 -22.69 39.38
C VAL A 84 -11.02 -22.36 38.08
N GLN A 85 -10.34 -22.32 36.93
CA GLN A 85 -10.94 -22.08 35.62
C GLN A 85 -11.18 -23.39 34.83
N GLU A 86 -10.94 -24.57 35.41
CA GLU A 86 -11.16 -25.85 34.73
C GLU A 86 -12.56 -25.98 34.07
N PRO A 87 -13.68 -25.58 34.73
CA PRO A 87 -14.99 -25.56 34.09
C PRO A 87 -15.08 -24.65 32.84
N PHE A 88 -14.42 -23.49 32.85
CA PHE A 88 -14.36 -22.58 31.71
C PHE A 88 -13.67 -23.24 30.50
N TRP A 89 -12.53 -23.89 30.71
CA TRP A 89 -11.78 -24.54 29.62
C TRP A 89 -12.53 -25.75 29.04
N ASN A 90 -13.25 -26.50 29.88
CA ASN A 90 -14.13 -27.58 29.45
C ASN A 90 -15.29 -27.04 28.60
N PHE A 91 -15.90 -25.94 29.04
CA PHE A 91 -16.95 -25.23 28.29
C PHE A 91 -16.45 -24.72 26.93
N GLU A 92 -15.30 -24.06 26.91
CA GLU A 92 -14.69 -23.54 25.69
C GLU A 92 -14.39 -24.67 24.69
N SER A 93 -13.83 -25.77 25.20
CA SER A 93 -13.54 -26.95 24.39
C SER A 93 -14.79 -27.54 23.75
N SER A 94 -15.87 -27.63 24.54
CA SER A 94 -17.17 -28.11 24.09
C SER A 94 -17.79 -27.19 23.04
N ILE A 95 -17.76 -25.88 23.23
CA ILE A 95 -18.45 -24.94 22.34
C ILE A 95 -17.74 -24.76 21.01
N ASN A 96 -16.40 -24.76 21.02
CA ASN A 96 -15.58 -24.65 19.82
C ASN A 96 -15.27 -26.00 19.16
N GLY A 97 -15.56 -27.12 19.84
CA GLY A 97 -15.32 -28.47 19.30
C GLY A 97 -13.83 -28.82 19.17
N GLN A 98 -12.97 -28.15 19.92
CA GLN A 98 -11.52 -28.33 19.93
C GLN A 98 -11.02 -28.35 21.37
N GLU A 99 -10.21 -29.35 21.73
CA GLU A 99 -9.63 -29.42 23.07
C GLU A 99 -8.78 -28.18 23.36
N THR A 100 -9.13 -27.47 24.43
CA THR A 100 -8.41 -26.29 24.91
C THR A 100 -7.85 -26.58 26.28
N LYS A 101 -6.54 -26.42 26.44
CA LYS A 101 -5.87 -26.57 27.73
C LYS A 101 -5.88 -25.25 28.50
N PRO A 102 -5.91 -25.31 29.85
CA PRO A 102 -5.73 -24.13 30.67
C PRO A 102 -4.44 -23.39 30.32
N CYS A 103 -4.56 -22.09 30.03
CA CYS A 103 -3.42 -21.26 29.64
C CYS A 103 -3.63 -19.80 30.06
N ILE A 104 -2.52 -19.06 30.11
CA ILE A 104 -2.53 -17.62 30.35
C ILE A 104 -2.66 -16.80 29.07
N TYR A 105 -2.35 -17.41 27.91
CA TYR A 105 -2.34 -16.79 26.60
C TYR A 105 -2.82 -17.78 25.52
N LYS A 106 -3.64 -17.31 24.59
CA LYS A 106 -4.14 -18.10 23.44
C LYS A 106 -4.36 -17.23 22.22
N GLU A 107 -4.11 -17.79 21.04
CA GLU A 107 -4.38 -17.16 19.75
C GLU A 107 -5.58 -17.80 19.04
N TYR A 108 -6.37 -16.98 18.36
CA TYR A 108 -7.35 -17.41 17.37
C TYR A 108 -6.98 -16.76 16.03
N ILE A 109 -6.78 -17.57 15.00
CA ILE A 109 -6.29 -17.12 13.70
C ILE A 109 -7.41 -17.31 12.67
N ASP A 110 -7.79 -16.23 11.98
CA ASP A 110 -8.77 -16.24 10.90
C ASP A 110 -8.15 -15.75 9.59
N ASP A 111 -8.12 -16.62 8.58
CA ASP A 111 -7.58 -16.36 7.25
C ASP A 111 -8.67 -15.81 6.32
N ILE A 112 -8.75 -14.48 6.21
CA ILE A 112 -9.74 -13.78 5.39
C ILE A 112 -9.13 -13.44 4.02
N GLN A 113 -9.27 -14.36 3.07
CA GLN A 113 -8.72 -14.26 1.69
C GLN A 113 -7.18 -14.13 1.65
N LYS A 114 -6.66 -12.89 1.61
CA LYS A 114 -5.23 -12.56 1.60
C LYS A 114 -4.75 -11.94 2.92
N GLU A 115 -5.67 -11.72 3.85
CA GLU A 115 -5.41 -11.03 5.11
C GLU A 115 -5.53 -12.00 6.27
N VAL A 116 -4.61 -11.89 7.23
CA VAL A 116 -4.60 -12.72 8.45
C VAL A 116 -5.04 -11.86 9.62
N VAL A 117 -6.11 -12.26 10.32
CA VAL A 117 -6.54 -11.61 11.56
C VAL A 117 -6.20 -12.52 12.73
N ILE A 118 -5.47 -12.00 13.71
CA ILE A 118 -5.16 -12.74 14.94
C ILE A 118 -5.84 -12.06 16.12
N PHE A 119 -6.57 -12.86 16.91
CA PHE A 119 -7.10 -12.47 18.20
C PHE A 119 -6.20 -13.04 19.31
N HIS A 120 -5.60 -12.15 20.08
CA HIS A 120 -4.70 -12.46 21.18
C HIS A 120 -5.48 -12.41 22.49
N SER A 121 -5.79 -13.57 23.06
CA SER A 121 -6.53 -13.70 24.31
C SER A 121 -5.56 -13.77 25.49
N PHE A 122 -5.51 -12.71 26.30
CA PHE A 122 -4.71 -12.64 27.50
C PHE A 122 -5.59 -12.88 28.73
N ASN A 123 -5.44 -14.04 29.37
CA ASN A 123 -6.18 -14.41 30.59
C ASN A 123 -5.65 -13.62 31.80
N THR A 124 -6.08 -12.37 31.92
CA THR A 124 -5.75 -11.53 33.08
C THR A 124 -6.43 -11.97 34.36
N ALA A 125 -7.34 -12.96 34.31
CA ALA A 125 -8.05 -13.53 35.45
C ALA A 125 -7.37 -14.78 36.06
N TRP A 126 -6.22 -15.20 35.54
CA TRP A 126 -5.55 -16.46 35.94
C TRP A 126 -5.24 -16.55 37.44
N MET A 127 -5.02 -15.40 38.10
CA MET A 127 -4.77 -15.29 39.54
C MET A 127 -5.88 -14.55 40.31
N SER A 128 -7.07 -14.43 39.72
CA SER A 128 -8.21 -13.73 40.31
C SER A 128 -8.63 -14.26 41.68
N SER A 129 -9.32 -13.44 42.46
CA SER A 129 -9.86 -13.83 43.76
C SER A 129 -11.25 -13.20 43.98
N ILE A 130 -12.00 -13.67 44.98
CA ILE A 130 -13.35 -13.14 45.25
C ILE A 130 -13.33 -11.63 45.56
N ASN A 131 -12.26 -11.14 46.19
CA ASN A 131 -12.10 -9.73 46.56
C ASN A 131 -10.80 -9.18 45.96
N GLU A 132 -10.84 -8.86 44.67
CA GLU A 132 -9.71 -8.25 43.98
C GLU A 132 -9.54 -6.79 44.39
N ASN A 133 -8.28 -6.38 44.50
CA ASN A 133 -7.92 -4.99 44.69
C ASN A 133 -7.28 -4.46 43.40
N VAL A 134 -7.66 -3.25 43.00
CA VAL A 134 -7.01 -2.56 41.89
C VAL A 134 -5.50 -2.45 42.16
N GLY A 135 -4.68 -2.78 41.15
CA GLY A 135 -3.23 -2.75 41.25
C GLY A 135 -2.61 -3.91 42.04
N SER A 136 -3.31 -5.04 42.19
CA SER A 136 -2.80 -6.22 42.91
C SER A 136 -2.49 -7.43 42.03
N LEU A 137 -3.04 -7.48 40.82
CA LEU A 137 -2.84 -8.61 39.91
C LEU A 137 -1.44 -8.58 39.30
N PHE A 138 -0.94 -9.74 38.89
CA PHE A 138 0.33 -9.87 38.18
C PHE A 138 0.09 -10.68 36.91
N TYR A 139 0.63 -10.24 35.78
CA TYR A 139 0.55 -10.97 34.52
C TYR A 139 1.96 -11.32 34.01
N PRO A 140 2.31 -12.60 33.88
CA PRO A 140 3.67 -13.04 33.61
C PRO A 140 4.03 -12.95 32.12
N ILE A 141 4.47 -11.78 31.67
CA ILE A 141 4.71 -11.46 30.25
C ILE A 141 5.89 -12.25 29.68
N LYS A 142 6.99 -12.34 30.44
CA LYS A 142 8.20 -13.08 30.05
C LYS A 142 7.92 -14.56 29.72
N ASN A 143 6.85 -15.13 30.28
CA ASN A 143 6.45 -16.52 30.01
C ASN A 143 5.73 -16.71 28.65
N ILE A 144 5.32 -15.62 28.00
CA ILE A 144 4.56 -15.68 26.74
C ILE A 144 5.13 -14.83 25.62
N GLU A 145 5.98 -13.84 25.89
CA GLU A 145 6.39 -12.83 24.90
C GLU A 145 7.01 -13.44 23.63
N GLU A 146 7.81 -14.50 23.77
CA GLU A 146 8.42 -15.20 22.63
C GLU A 146 7.41 -16.00 21.79
N THR A 147 6.23 -16.29 22.35
CA THR A 147 5.18 -17.08 21.69
C THR A 147 4.17 -16.23 20.92
N ILE A 148 4.17 -14.91 21.14
CA ILE A 148 3.19 -14.00 20.53
C ILE A 148 3.48 -13.83 19.04
N ASN A 149 2.54 -14.26 18.20
CA ASN A 149 2.63 -14.11 16.76
C ASN A 149 2.09 -12.74 16.32
N THR A 150 2.99 -11.76 16.13
CA THR A 150 2.60 -10.41 15.70
C THR A 150 2.53 -10.23 14.18
N LYS A 151 2.62 -11.32 13.39
CA LYS A 151 2.75 -11.25 11.92
C LYS A 151 1.40 -11.16 11.18
N ALA A 152 0.32 -10.85 11.90
CA ALA A 152 -1.00 -10.68 11.33
C ALA A 152 -1.12 -9.39 10.52
N THR A 153 -2.07 -9.36 9.58
CA THR A 153 -2.56 -8.14 8.97
C THR A 153 -3.21 -7.23 10.03
N ILE A 154 -4.01 -7.81 10.92
CA ILE A 154 -4.71 -7.12 12.02
C ILE A 154 -4.52 -7.93 13.30
N ASN A 155 -3.97 -7.29 14.34
CA ASN A 155 -3.78 -7.87 15.66
C ASN A 155 -4.82 -7.28 16.63
N ILE A 156 -5.68 -8.13 17.19
CA ILE A 156 -6.73 -7.74 18.12
C ILE A 156 -6.44 -8.37 19.49
N SER A 157 -6.09 -7.55 20.47
CA SER A 157 -5.86 -8.03 21.84
C SER A 157 -7.14 -8.00 22.66
N VAL A 158 -7.38 -9.08 23.39
CA VAL A 158 -8.61 -9.32 24.15
C VAL A 158 -8.26 -9.75 25.56
N PHE A 159 -8.79 -9.05 26.57
CA PHE A 159 -8.58 -9.40 27.98
C PHE A 159 -9.69 -8.90 28.89
N HIS A 160 -9.80 -9.44 30.11
CA HIS A 160 -10.86 -9.06 31.02
C HIS A 160 -10.54 -7.78 31.80
N HIS A 161 -9.47 -7.80 32.61
CA HIS A 161 -9.06 -6.67 33.45
C HIS A 161 -8.24 -5.62 32.68
N HIS A 162 -8.59 -4.34 32.82
CA HIS A 162 -7.76 -3.22 32.35
C HIS A 162 -6.38 -3.21 33.05
N SER A 163 -5.36 -2.63 32.42
CA SER A 163 -3.98 -2.61 32.96
C SER A 163 -3.85 -1.94 34.33
N SER A 164 -4.82 -1.10 34.73
CA SER A 164 -4.91 -0.53 36.09
C SER A 164 -5.02 -1.57 37.20
N TRP A 165 -5.48 -2.79 36.89
CA TRP A 165 -5.60 -3.88 37.87
C TRP A 165 -4.27 -4.57 38.15
N LEU A 166 -3.27 -4.40 37.27
CA LEU A 166 -1.95 -4.99 37.40
C LEU A 166 -1.08 -4.20 38.38
N ASN A 167 -0.19 -4.90 39.08
CA ASN A 167 0.61 -4.38 40.18
C ASN A 167 1.74 -3.49 39.66
N PRO A 168 1.73 -2.16 39.95
CA PRO A 168 2.79 -1.27 39.54
C PRO A 168 4.02 -1.32 40.48
N ASN A 169 3.90 -1.96 41.65
CA ASN A 169 4.93 -1.99 42.69
C ASN A 169 5.86 -3.22 42.59
N THR A 170 5.92 -3.87 41.43
CA THR A 170 6.93 -4.88 41.14
C THR A 170 8.22 -4.21 40.66
N GLU A 171 9.35 -4.92 40.69
CA GLU A 171 10.65 -4.39 40.23
C GLU A 171 10.57 -3.83 38.81
N GLU A 172 9.89 -4.54 37.90
CA GLU A 172 9.72 -4.16 36.49
C GLU A 172 8.43 -3.34 36.21
N ASN A 173 7.66 -2.96 37.25
CA ASN A 173 6.33 -2.34 37.11
C ASN A 173 5.41 -3.09 36.12
N ASN A 174 4.82 -4.20 36.55
CA ASN A 174 4.10 -5.12 35.69
C ASN A 174 2.92 -4.50 34.93
N LYS A 175 2.29 -3.46 35.51
CA LYS A 175 1.32 -2.62 34.80
C LYS A 175 1.90 -1.97 33.54
N HIS A 176 3.08 -1.38 33.67
CA HIS A 176 3.78 -0.74 32.56
C HIS A 176 4.21 -1.77 31.51
N GLU A 177 4.86 -2.84 31.95
CA GLU A 177 5.29 -3.98 31.11
C GLU A 177 4.14 -4.50 30.23
N PHE A 178 2.96 -4.74 30.84
CA PHE A 178 1.79 -5.22 30.10
C PHE A 178 1.25 -4.19 29.11
N SER A 179 1.19 -2.91 29.54
CA SER A 179 0.70 -1.84 28.68
C SER A 179 1.61 -1.63 27.47
N GLU A 180 2.92 -1.67 27.66
CA GLU A 180 3.91 -1.55 26.58
C GLU A 180 3.79 -2.72 25.60
N LEU A 181 3.75 -3.95 26.10
CA LEU A 181 3.58 -5.13 25.25
C LEU A 181 2.33 -4.98 24.37
N ILE A 182 1.16 -4.77 24.99
CA ILE A 182 -0.12 -4.71 24.27
C ILE A 182 -0.11 -3.58 23.24
N ASN A 183 0.36 -2.38 23.62
CA ASN A 183 0.38 -1.23 22.71
C ASN A 183 1.40 -1.43 21.58
N SER A 184 2.51 -2.15 21.79
CA SER A 184 3.57 -2.33 20.80
C SER A 184 3.13 -3.08 19.55
N PHE A 185 2.22 -4.07 19.66
CA PHE A 185 1.81 -4.90 18.51
C PHE A 185 0.30 -4.86 18.19
N SER A 186 -0.59 -4.53 19.14
CA SER A 186 -2.05 -4.50 18.88
C SER A 186 -2.48 -3.34 17.98
N ASP A 187 -3.42 -3.59 17.08
CA ASP A 187 -4.15 -2.55 16.33
C ASP A 187 -5.42 -2.14 17.07
N VAL A 188 -6.11 -3.13 17.64
CA VAL A 188 -7.32 -2.98 18.44
C VAL A 188 -7.15 -3.72 19.75
N VAL A 189 -7.55 -3.11 20.85
CA VAL A 189 -7.63 -3.71 22.17
C VAL A 189 -9.07 -3.67 22.63
N ILE A 190 -9.58 -4.80 23.10
CA ILE A 190 -10.94 -4.91 23.62
C ILE A 190 -10.87 -5.54 25.00
N TYR A 191 -11.43 -4.84 25.99
CA TYR A 191 -11.43 -5.33 27.37
C TYR A 191 -12.78 -5.17 28.10
N GLY A 192 -12.91 -5.89 29.22
CA GLY A 192 -14.12 -5.97 30.03
C GLY A 192 -14.00 -5.34 31.43
N HIS A 193 -14.64 -5.97 32.41
CA HIS A 193 -14.61 -5.68 33.85
C HIS A 193 -15.22 -4.34 34.32
N GLU A 194 -14.89 -3.22 33.68
CA GLU A 194 -15.28 -1.88 34.14
C GLU A 194 -16.78 -1.58 33.93
N HIS A 195 -17.50 -2.44 33.18
CA HIS A 195 -18.93 -2.34 32.84
C HIS A 195 -19.40 -1.00 32.25
N GLU A 196 -18.46 -0.10 31.94
CA GLU A 196 -18.67 1.20 31.33
C GLU A 196 -18.07 1.22 29.93
N ARG A 197 -18.81 1.81 28.99
CA ARG A 197 -18.34 1.99 27.63
C ARG A 197 -17.23 3.02 27.58
N GLN A 198 -16.12 2.65 26.95
CA GLN A 198 -15.03 3.56 26.64
C GLN A 198 -14.50 3.31 25.23
N GLY A 199 -14.09 4.38 24.56
CA GLY A 199 -13.33 4.33 23.32
C GLY A 199 -12.21 5.36 23.40
N MET A 200 -10.97 4.93 23.23
CA MET A 200 -9.81 5.81 23.24
C MET A 200 -8.80 5.39 22.18
N ILE A 201 -7.91 6.31 21.83
CA ILE A 201 -6.78 6.04 20.95
C ILE A 201 -5.52 6.27 21.78
N HIS A 202 -4.70 5.23 21.87
CA HIS A 202 -3.35 5.38 22.38
C HIS A 202 -2.42 5.64 21.20
N THR A 203 -1.73 6.78 21.21
CA THR A 203 -0.70 7.11 20.22
C THR A 203 0.64 7.18 20.91
N ASP A 204 1.54 6.26 20.56
CA ASP A 204 2.94 6.38 20.93
C ASP A 204 3.55 7.52 20.11
N LEU A 205 4.22 8.48 20.75
CA LEU A 205 4.76 9.66 20.06
C LEU A 205 6.09 9.41 19.35
N ASN A 206 6.82 8.38 19.74
CA ASN A 206 8.10 8.00 19.13
C ASN A 206 7.87 7.12 17.92
N THR A 207 6.94 6.18 18.03
CA THR A 207 6.57 5.32 16.90
C THR A 207 5.48 5.96 16.06
N HIS A 208 4.58 6.78 16.60
CA HIS A 208 3.31 7.19 15.95
C HIS A 208 2.33 6.04 15.75
N LYS A 209 2.55 4.90 16.41
CA LYS A 209 1.61 3.79 16.38
C LYS A 209 0.33 4.18 17.11
N GLU A 210 -0.80 3.94 16.46
CA GLU A 210 -2.11 4.07 17.06
C GLU A 210 -2.65 2.70 17.44
N CYS A 211 -3.08 2.56 18.70
CA CYS A 211 -3.81 1.42 19.20
C CYS A 211 -5.20 1.90 19.63
N TYR A 212 -6.24 1.31 19.04
CA TYR A 212 -7.63 1.65 19.34
C TYR A 212 -8.12 0.77 20.49
N ILE A 213 -8.47 1.39 21.61
CA ILE A 213 -8.82 0.68 22.84
C ILE A 213 -10.31 0.88 23.12
N PHE A 214 -11.03 -0.23 23.27
CA PHE A 214 -12.46 -0.26 23.53
C PHE A 214 -12.79 -1.06 24.79
N ALA A 215 -13.72 -0.53 25.59
CA ALA A 215 -14.37 -1.23 26.69
C ALA A 215 -15.85 -1.45 26.36
N GLY A 216 -16.34 -2.66 26.66
CA GLY A 216 -17.73 -3.07 26.41
C GLY A 216 -18.63 -2.95 27.63
N GLU A 217 -19.92 -2.75 27.38
CA GLU A 217 -20.96 -2.95 28.40
C GLU A 217 -21.18 -4.43 28.68
N ALA A 218 -21.68 -4.74 29.88
CA ALA A 218 -22.05 -6.09 30.22
C ALA A 218 -23.41 -6.45 29.62
N LEU A 219 -23.56 -7.67 29.12
CA LEU A 219 -24.84 -8.20 28.65
C LEU A 219 -25.73 -8.65 29.83
N GLN A 220 -25.88 -7.79 30.82
CA GLN A 220 -26.70 -8.01 32.01
C GLN A 220 -27.27 -6.69 32.50
N MET A 221 -28.49 -6.74 33.05
CA MET A 221 -29.11 -5.58 33.67
C MET A 221 -28.92 -5.64 35.18
N ASN A 222 -28.23 -4.65 35.76
CA ASN A 222 -28.09 -4.52 37.20
C ASN A 222 -28.69 -3.18 37.67
N GLN A 223 -29.93 -3.24 38.14
CA GLN A 223 -30.68 -2.06 38.59
C GLN A 223 -30.01 -1.38 39.81
N ALA A 224 -29.34 -2.14 40.68
CA ALA A 224 -28.68 -1.60 41.86
C ALA A 224 -27.41 -0.80 41.51
N LYS A 225 -26.67 -1.25 40.48
CA LYS A 225 -25.45 -0.59 39.99
C LYS A 225 -25.69 0.38 38.82
N LYS A 226 -26.94 0.57 38.38
CA LYS A 226 -27.32 1.33 37.17
C LYS A 226 -26.58 0.87 35.90
N VAL A 227 -26.22 -0.42 35.83
CA VAL A 227 -25.57 -1.00 34.64
C VAL A 227 -26.67 -1.37 33.65
N HIS A 228 -26.61 -0.77 32.47
CA HIS A 228 -27.48 -1.09 31.35
C HIS A 228 -26.95 -2.34 30.64
N SER A 229 -27.87 -3.19 30.16
CA SER A 229 -27.49 -4.34 29.34
C SER A 229 -27.13 -3.86 27.94
N GLY A 230 -25.97 -4.25 27.43
CA GLY A 230 -25.49 -3.81 26.12
C GLY A 230 -24.55 -4.78 25.44
N PHE A 231 -24.29 -4.53 24.16
CA PHE A 231 -23.25 -5.20 23.38
C PHE A 231 -22.73 -4.27 22.27
N GLN A 232 -21.64 -4.65 21.63
CA GLN A 232 -21.01 -3.88 20.55
C GLN A 232 -20.86 -4.76 19.31
N VAL A 233 -21.02 -4.15 18.14
CA VAL A 233 -20.72 -4.76 16.84
C VAL A 233 -19.57 -4.01 16.20
N PHE A 234 -18.47 -4.69 15.98
CA PHE A 234 -17.33 -4.17 15.25
C PHE A 234 -17.40 -4.61 13.78
N ILE A 235 -17.29 -3.66 12.87
CA ILE A 235 -17.17 -3.90 11.43
C ILE A 235 -15.84 -3.31 10.98
N ILE A 236 -14.92 -4.15 10.53
CA ILE A 236 -13.62 -3.73 10.02
C ILE A 236 -13.54 -4.14 8.55
N ASN A 237 -13.33 -3.15 7.68
CA ASN A 237 -12.99 -3.42 6.29
C ASN A 237 -11.48 -3.66 6.22
N THR A 238 -11.08 -4.89 5.89
CA THR A 238 -9.68 -5.31 5.87
C THR A 238 -8.89 -4.68 4.72
N GLU A 239 -9.53 -4.36 3.59
CA GLU A 239 -8.89 -3.77 2.40
C GLU A 239 -8.55 -2.29 2.59
N ASN A 240 -9.50 -1.48 3.05
CA ASN A 240 -9.32 -0.04 3.24
C ASN A 240 -9.01 0.36 4.68
N ARG A 241 -8.96 -0.61 5.59
CA ARG A 241 -8.61 -0.47 7.01
C ARG A 241 -9.52 0.47 7.82
N ILE A 242 -10.73 0.73 7.33
CA ILE A 242 -11.73 1.52 8.05
C ILE A 242 -12.56 0.59 8.96
N GLY A 243 -12.65 0.97 10.23
CA GLY A 243 -13.43 0.28 11.24
C GLY A 243 -14.60 1.12 11.76
N PHE A 244 -15.65 0.44 12.19
CA PHE A 244 -16.82 1.01 12.84
C PHE A 244 -17.16 0.20 14.08
N ASN A 245 -17.40 0.87 15.20
CA ASN A 245 -17.99 0.30 16.40
C ASN A 245 -19.44 0.79 16.52
N TYR A 246 -20.37 -0.16 16.54
CA TYR A 246 -21.81 0.04 16.72
C TYR A 246 -22.25 -0.50 18.09
N PRO A 247 -22.39 0.36 19.10
CA PRO A 247 -22.88 -0.03 20.41
C PRO A 247 -24.39 -0.14 20.43
N PHE A 248 -24.92 -1.07 21.21
CA PHE A 248 -26.34 -1.31 21.39
C PHE A 248 -26.68 -1.34 22.87
N HIS A 249 -27.68 -0.58 23.28
CA HIS A 249 -28.20 -0.54 24.66
C HIS A 249 -29.62 -1.06 24.73
N TRP A 250 -29.92 -1.82 25.78
CA TRP A 250 -31.28 -2.19 26.12
C TRP A 250 -32.07 -0.99 26.66
N ASN A 251 -33.12 -0.59 25.94
CA ASN A 251 -34.00 0.51 26.35
C ASN A 251 -35.25 0.05 27.13
N GLY A 252 -35.35 -1.24 27.47
CA GLY A 252 -36.52 -1.84 28.10
C GLY A 252 -37.36 -2.72 27.16
N THR A 253 -37.23 -2.52 25.84
CA THR A 253 -38.01 -3.24 24.82
C THR A 253 -37.15 -3.86 23.73
N ILE A 254 -36.14 -3.13 23.26
CA ILE A 254 -35.20 -3.57 22.24
C ILE A 254 -33.79 -3.09 22.59
N TYR A 255 -32.81 -3.71 21.96
CA TYR A 255 -31.46 -3.17 21.89
C TYR A 255 -31.42 -2.08 20.81
N SER A 256 -31.33 -0.81 21.22
CA SER A 256 -31.23 0.33 20.30
C SER A 256 -29.77 0.71 20.07
N GLN A 257 -29.42 0.90 18.79
CA GLN A 257 -28.10 1.36 18.37
C GLN A 257 -27.81 2.76 18.94
N GLN A 258 -26.61 2.95 19.45
CA GLN A 258 -26.08 4.23 19.92
C GLN A 258 -25.20 4.89 18.84
N GLU A 259 -24.65 6.07 19.15
CA GLU A 259 -23.72 6.76 18.26
C GLU A 259 -22.53 5.86 17.87
N GLU A 260 -22.35 5.72 16.56
CA GLU A 260 -21.26 4.93 15.97
C GLU A 260 -19.91 5.62 16.21
N GLN A 261 -18.88 4.82 16.41
CA GLN A 261 -17.50 5.31 16.47
C GLN A 261 -16.74 4.78 15.27
N LYS A 262 -16.38 5.68 14.35
CA LYS A 262 -15.52 5.37 13.22
C LYS A 262 -14.06 5.45 13.64
N PHE A 263 -13.27 4.47 13.23
CA PHE A 263 -11.82 4.45 13.40
C PHE A 263 -11.13 4.03 12.10
N SER A 264 -9.85 4.36 11.98
CA SER A 264 -9.04 3.96 10.83
C SER A 264 -7.81 3.25 11.35
N LEU A 265 -7.69 1.96 11.08
CA LEU A 265 -6.44 1.25 11.32
C LEU A 265 -5.44 1.86 10.35
N LYS A 266 -4.41 2.54 10.86
CA LYS A 266 -3.33 3.00 10.00
C LYS A 266 -2.65 1.76 9.44
N GLU A 267 -2.20 1.83 8.19
CA GLU A 267 -1.30 0.79 7.67
C GLU A 267 -0.18 0.62 8.71
N ILE A 268 0.20 -0.63 9.00
CA ILE A 268 1.50 -0.93 9.62
C ILE A 268 2.57 -0.62 8.55
N GLY A 269 2.60 0.61 8.08
CA GLY A 269 3.75 1.24 7.48
C GLY A 269 4.36 2.05 8.62
N HIS A 270 5.55 1.65 9.03
CA HIS A 270 6.59 2.47 9.67
C HIS A 270 7.20 1.95 10.98
N ASN A 271 6.54 1.16 11.84
CA ASN A 271 7.00 1.13 13.24
C ASN A 271 7.57 -0.16 13.80
N ASN A 272 7.47 -1.28 13.06
CA ASN A 272 8.27 -2.49 13.33
C ASN A 272 9.25 -2.77 12.18
N LEU A 273 9.51 -1.77 11.34
CA LEU A 273 10.53 -1.85 10.31
C LEU A 273 11.82 -1.32 10.91
N ASP A 274 12.84 -2.17 10.99
CA ASP A 274 14.19 -1.76 11.41
C ASP A 274 14.70 -0.53 10.64
N PHE A 275 14.19 -0.25 9.44
CA PHE A 275 14.52 0.91 8.62
C PHE A 275 13.24 1.69 8.26
N HIS A 276 13.19 2.97 8.65
CA HIS A 276 12.08 3.88 8.38
C HIS A 276 12.31 4.57 7.04
N SER A 277 11.36 4.41 6.11
CA SER A 277 11.42 5.08 4.83
C SER A 277 11.13 6.57 4.95
N ASN A 278 11.86 7.36 4.18
CA ASN A 278 11.65 8.80 4.04
C ASN A 278 10.28 9.08 3.37
N GLN A 279 9.41 9.82 4.06
CA GLN A 279 8.04 10.10 3.60
C GLN A 279 7.97 10.93 2.32
N ALA A 280 8.89 11.86 2.11
CA ALA A 280 8.96 12.66 0.89
C ALA A 280 9.31 11.77 -0.30
N PHE A 281 10.26 10.85 -0.11
CA PHE A 281 10.61 9.86 -1.12
C PHE A 281 9.43 8.95 -1.45
N LEU A 282 8.74 8.38 -0.45
CA LEU A 282 7.54 7.54 -0.67
C LEU A 282 6.44 8.28 -1.41
N SER A 283 6.21 9.54 -1.04
CA SER A 283 5.23 10.41 -1.72
C SER A 283 5.59 10.58 -3.20
N SER A 284 6.87 10.78 -3.51
CA SER A 284 7.36 10.96 -4.89
C SER A 284 7.17 9.71 -5.76
N LEU A 285 7.26 8.50 -5.18
CA LEU A 285 7.03 7.25 -5.91
C LEU A 285 5.57 7.09 -6.33
N ASN A 286 4.66 7.59 -5.48
CA ASN A 286 3.23 7.50 -5.66
C ASN A 286 2.63 8.70 -6.41
N ASP A 287 3.44 9.65 -6.87
CA ASP A 287 2.96 10.81 -7.62
C ASP A 287 2.65 10.47 -9.08
N MET A 288 1.51 10.97 -9.56
CA MET A 288 1.10 10.76 -10.94
C MET A 288 1.82 11.73 -11.87
N LYS A 289 2.77 11.21 -12.66
CA LYS A 289 3.58 12.00 -13.61
C LYS A 289 2.83 12.40 -14.88
N LEU A 290 1.72 11.71 -15.20
CA LEU A 290 0.88 12.08 -16.33
C LEU A 290 -0.05 13.22 -15.93
N PRO A 291 -0.25 14.25 -16.77
CA PRO A 291 -1.16 15.35 -16.49
C PRO A 291 -2.62 14.90 -16.71
N LEU A 292 -3.08 13.95 -15.88
CA LEU A 292 -4.46 13.50 -15.86
C LEU A 292 -5.31 14.43 -14.98
N PHE A 293 -6.59 14.45 -15.27
CA PHE A 293 -7.58 15.21 -14.53
C PHE A 293 -8.80 14.36 -14.25
N PHE A 294 -9.38 14.63 -13.10
CA PHE A 294 -10.58 13.99 -12.66
C PHE A 294 -11.47 15.04 -12.00
N ASN A 295 -12.77 14.78 -11.89
CA ASN A 295 -13.70 15.73 -11.29
C ASN A 295 -13.22 16.16 -9.88
N ASP A 296 -13.42 17.44 -9.54
CA ASP A 296 -13.08 18.11 -8.27
C ASP A 296 -11.61 18.50 -7.99
N ASP A 297 -10.74 18.67 -9.02
CA ASP A 297 -9.32 19.04 -8.81
C ASP A 297 -8.57 18.07 -7.84
N LYS A 298 -9.06 16.82 -7.69
CA LYS A 298 -8.49 15.79 -6.80
C LYS A 298 -7.06 15.42 -7.22
N LYS A 299 -6.11 15.52 -6.29
CA LYS A 299 -4.74 15.00 -6.49
C LYS A 299 -4.76 13.48 -6.46
N ILE A 300 -4.67 12.86 -7.64
CA ILE A 300 -4.65 11.40 -7.78
C ILE A 300 -3.23 10.86 -7.67
N LYS A 301 -3.13 9.74 -6.96
CA LYS A 301 -1.90 9.00 -6.75
C LYS A 301 -1.78 7.86 -7.75
N LEU A 302 -0.55 7.41 -7.99
CA LEU A 302 -0.26 6.31 -8.89
C LEU A 302 -1.03 5.04 -8.48
N LYS A 303 -1.06 4.73 -7.17
CA LYS A 303 -1.76 3.56 -6.63
C LYS A 303 -3.25 3.51 -6.94
N ASP A 304 -3.90 4.65 -7.13
CA ASP A 304 -5.35 4.73 -7.33
C ASP A 304 -5.76 4.21 -8.72
N ILE A 305 -4.84 4.24 -9.69
CA ILE A 305 -5.12 3.91 -11.09
C ILE A 305 -4.20 2.83 -11.66
N PHE A 306 -3.12 2.48 -10.95
CA PHE A 306 -2.15 1.51 -11.42
C PHE A 306 -2.75 0.11 -11.53
N ILE A 307 -2.35 -0.60 -12.59
CA ILE A 307 -2.68 -2.00 -12.82
C ILE A 307 -1.39 -2.75 -13.12
N TYR A 308 -1.13 -3.82 -12.37
CA TYR A 308 0.00 -4.72 -12.62
C TYR A 308 -0.10 -5.31 -14.04
N PRO A 309 0.88 -5.09 -14.94
CA PRO A 309 0.86 -5.67 -16.28
C PRO A 309 1.13 -7.18 -16.25
N ASP A 310 0.72 -7.86 -17.32
CA ASP A 310 1.15 -9.23 -17.60
C ASP A 310 2.56 -9.24 -18.16
N ILE A 311 3.35 -10.25 -17.79
CA ILE A 311 4.72 -10.45 -18.24
C ILE A 311 4.81 -11.74 -19.03
N GLU A 312 5.33 -11.67 -20.24
CA GLU A 312 5.64 -12.82 -21.09
C GLU A 312 7.05 -13.33 -20.79
N LYS A 313 7.20 -14.59 -20.41
CA LYS A 313 8.50 -15.21 -20.18
C LYS A 313 9.28 -15.32 -21.48
N THR A 314 10.56 -14.93 -21.45
CA THR A 314 11.45 -15.03 -22.63
C THR A 314 11.96 -16.47 -22.85
N ASN A 315 11.89 -17.32 -21.82
CA ASN A 315 12.32 -18.72 -21.87
C ASN A 315 11.14 -19.68 -21.99
N ASP A 316 10.78 -20.03 -23.21
CA ASP A 316 10.51 -21.42 -23.61
C ASP A 316 9.98 -21.44 -25.05
N LEU A 317 10.88 -21.50 -26.03
CA LEU A 317 10.53 -21.83 -27.41
C LEU A 317 9.98 -23.28 -27.56
N LYS A 318 9.78 -24.01 -26.47
CA LYS A 318 9.44 -25.45 -26.43
C LYS A 318 8.28 -25.85 -25.50
N LYS A 319 7.62 -24.94 -24.77
CA LYS A 319 6.46 -25.27 -23.94
C LYS A 319 5.15 -24.66 -24.45
N GLU A 320 4.05 -25.33 -24.11
CA GLU A 320 2.69 -24.97 -24.50
C GLU A 320 2.34 -23.52 -24.15
N LEU A 321 1.61 -22.86 -25.06
CA LEU A 321 1.32 -21.41 -25.11
C LEU A 321 0.69 -20.79 -23.84
N TYR A 322 0.20 -21.60 -22.89
CA TYR A 322 -0.54 -21.13 -21.71
C TYR A 322 0.34 -20.95 -20.44
N GLU A 323 1.57 -21.51 -20.38
CA GLU A 323 2.47 -21.36 -19.22
C GLU A 323 3.40 -20.12 -19.26
N ASN A 324 3.27 -19.31 -20.33
CA ASN A 324 4.23 -18.27 -20.67
C ASN A 324 3.94 -16.89 -20.08
N TYR A 325 2.79 -16.70 -19.42
CA TYR A 325 2.40 -15.40 -18.85
C TYR A 325 2.34 -15.44 -17.33
N VAL A 326 2.82 -14.38 -16.70
CA VAL A 326 2.70 -14.19 -15.25
C VAL A 326 2.23 -12.78 -14.93
N ASP A 327 1.37 -12.65 -13.92
CA ASP A 327 1.01 -11.35 -13.38
C ASP A 327 2.23 -10.77 -12.65
N SER A 328 2.61 -9.52 -12.94
CA SER A 328 3.81 -8.93 -12.33
C SER A 328 3.74 -8.76 -10.82
N SER A 329 2.56 -8.79 -10.18
CA SER A 329 2.44 -8.71 -8.70
C SER A 329 3.13 -9.87 -7.97
N ILE A 330 3.36 -11.02 -8.63
CA ILE A 330 3.96 -12.19 -7.98
C ILE A 330 5.41 -11.98 -7.55
N PHE A 331 6.12 -11.00 -8.13
CA PHE A 331 7.55 -10.79 -7.89
C PHE A 331 7.86 -10.16 -6.52
N ILE A 332 6.84 -9.77 -5.74
CA ILE A 332 7.02 -9.28 -4.37
C ILE A 332 6.80 -10.41 -3.35
N GLY A 333 5.66 -11.10 -3.41
CA GLY A 333 5.27 -12.11 -2.41
C GLY A 333 5.76 -13.53 -2.69
N SER A 334 5.36 -14.10 -3.83
CA SER A 334 5.32 -15.58 -4.01
C SER A 334 6.37 -16.16 -4.96
N SER A 335 7.29 -15.33 -5.46
CA SER A 335 8.27 -15.71 -6.47
C SER A 335 9.52 -16.39 -5.86
N ASN A 336 9.93 -17.54 -6.39
CA ASN A 336 11.21 -18.17 -6.03
C ASN A 336 12.42 -17.53 -6.75
N TYR A 337 12.19 -16.56 -7.65
CA TYR A 337 13.27 -15.92 -8.40
C TYR A 337 14.06 -14.93 -7.55
N LYS A 338 15.39 -15.10 -7.57
CA LYS A 338 16.35 -14.19 -6.93
C LYS A 338 16.61 -12.95 -7.79
N VAL A 339 16.70 -13.13 -9.11
CA VAL A 339 16.87 -12.02 -10.06
C VAL A 339 15.70 -12.02 -11.04
N VAL A 340 15.03 -10.88 -11.17
CA VAL A 340 13.91 -10.67 -12.10
C VAL A 340 14.30 -9.55 -13.05
N LEU A 341 14.40 -9.89 -14.34
CA LEU A 341 14.76 -8.98 -15.40
C LEU A 341 13.55 -8.75 -16.30
N LEU A 342 13.05 -7.51 -16.33
CA LEU A 342 11.85 -7.10 -17.03
C LEU A 342 12.20 -6.20 -18.20
N GLU A 343 12.02 -6.72 -19.42
CA GLU A 343 12.12 -5.96 -20.65
C GLU A 343 10.84 -5.17 -20.88
N GLY A 344 10.95 -3.93 -21.35
CA GLY A 344 9.79 -3.18 -21.77
C GLY A 344 10.13 -2.11 -22.77
N GLU A 345 9.22 -1.88 -23.70
CA GLU A 345 9.32 -0.78 -24.65
C GLU A 345 9.26 0.58 -23.94
N ASN A 346 9.62 1.61 -24.67
CA ASN A 346 9.41 2.98 -24.23
C ASN A 346 7.93 3.20 -23.90
N GLN A 347 7.65 3.79 -22.72
CA GLN A 347 6.30 4.04 -22.18
C GLN A 347 5.50 2.79 -21.78
N SER A 348 6.11 1.61 -21.70
CA SER A 348 5.42 0.39 -21.23
C SER A 348 5.07 0.40 -19.73
N GLY A 349 5.50 1.43 -18.98
CA GLY A 349 5.24 1.55 -17.54
C GLY A 349 6.34 0.99 -16.62
N LYS A 350 7.56 0.70 -17.14
CA LYS A 350 8.70 0.17 -16.36
C LYS A 350 8.91 0.84 -14.99
N SER A 351 9.07 2.17 -14.98
CA SER A 351 9.30 2.92 -13.73
C SER A 351 8.07 2.92 -12.81
N SER A 352 6.86 3.02 -13.36
CA SER A 352 5.62 2.92 -12.57
C SER A 352 5.46 1.54 -11.92
N LEU A 353 5.84 0.47 -12.64
CA LEU A 353 5.84 -0.89 -12.13
C LEU A 353 6.82 -1.05 -10.96
N ILE A 354 8.06 -0.59 -11.11
CA ILE A 354 9.04 -0.62 -10.02
C ILE A 354 8.58 0.23 -8.83
N ASN A 355 8.05 1.42 -9.05
CA ASN A 355 7.56 2.28 -7.96
C ASN A 355 6.47 1.59 -7.15
N MET A 356 5.49 0.97 -7.82
CA MET A 356 4.41 0.24 -7.13
C MET A 356 4.91 -1.01 -6.43
N MET A 357 5.82 -1.76 -7.07
CA MET A 357 6.49 -2.89 -6.46
C MET A 357 7.32 -2.51 -5.21
N TYR A 358 7.96 -1.34 -5.23
CA TYR A 358 8.66 -0.79 -4.08
C TYR A 358 7.68 -0.53 -2.93
N LEU A 359 6.58 0.19 -3.20
CA LEU A 359 5.56 0.47 -2.20
C LEU A 359 4.94 -0.82 -1.63
N ASP A 360 4.59 -1.77 -2.49
CA ASP A 360 4.05 -3.06 -2.08
C ASP A 360 5.06 -3.87 -1.27
N SER A 361 6.36 -3.77 -1.56
CA SER A 361 7.37 -4.48 -0.78
C SER A 361 7.47 -3.98 0.66
N ILE A 362 7.22 -2.67 0.90
CA ILE A 362 7.12 -2.12 2.25
C ILE A 362 5.92 -2.71 2.99
N LEU A 363 4.77 -2.82 2.31
CA LEU A 363 3.56 -3.46 2.88
C LEU A 363 3.82 -4.93 3.27
N HIS A 364 4.72 -5.62 2.57
CA HIS A 364 5.14 -7.00 2.88
C HIS A 364 6.33 -7.08 3.84
N GLN A 365 6.59 -6.02 4.61
CA GLN A 365 7.67 -5.93 5.60
C GLN A 365 9.07 -6.19 5.03
N LYS A 366 9.33 -5.72 3.81
CA LYS A 366 10.65 -5.74 3.18
C LYS A 366 11.31 -4.37 3.26
N PHE A 367 12.64 -4.36 3.11
CA PHE A 367 13.48 -3.17 3.11
C PHE A 367 14.02 -2.92 1.70
N PRO A 368 13.21 -2.32 0.81
CA PRO A 368 13.59 -2.11 -0.57
C PRO A 368 14.60 -0.99 -0.74
N LEU A 369 15.42 -1.05 -1.78
CA LEU A 369 16.28 0.04 -2.19
C LEU A 369 16.12 0.26 -3.69
N LEU A 370 15.80 1.48 -4.11
CA LEU A 370 15.58 1.83 -5.51
C LEU A 370 16.79 2.58 -6.09
N ILE A 371 17.34 2.10 -7.21
CA ILE A 371 18.48 2.74 -7.86
C ILE A 371 18.21 2.91 -9.34
N ASN A 372 18.50 4.10 -9.87
CA ASN A 372 18.51 4.29 -11.31
C ASN A 372 19.80 3.72 -11.93
N GLY A 373 19.69 2.96 -13.02
CA GLY A 373 20.83 2.33 -13.70
C GLY A 373 21.97 3.30 -14.03
N LYS A 374 21.67 4.57 -14.33
CA LYS A 374 22.65 5.62 -14.62
C LYS A 374 23.64 5.89 -13.48
N CYS A 375 23.31 5.50 -12.25
CA CYS A 375 24.19 5.67 -11.09
C CYS A 375 25.38 4.70 -11.13
N PHE A 376 25.27 3.58 -11.85
CA PHE A 376 26.35 2.62 -12.04
C PHE A 376 27.29 3.06 -13.16
N LYS A 377 28.29 3.87 -12.81
CA LYS A 377 29.35 4.34 -13.74
C LYS A 377 30.58 3.44 -13.78
N LYS A 378 30.81 2.69 -12.70
CA LYS A 378 31.95 1.79 -12.50
C LYS A 378 31.43 0.53 -11.81
N MET A 379 32.33 -0.44 -11.64
CA MET A 379 32.14 -1.67 -10.88
C MET A 379 31.99 -1.49 -9.35
N GLU A 380 31.86 -0.25 -8.88
CA GLU A 380 31.69 0.12 -7.47
C GLU A 380 30.21 0.15 -7.12
N ILE A 381 29.81 -0.60 -6.10
CA ILE A 381 28.40 -0.70 -5.67
C ILE A 381 28.09 0.11 -4.41
N ASP A 382 29.05 0.28 -3.51
CA ASP A 382 28.79 0.87 -2.20
C ASP A 382 28.32 2.31 -2.30
N LYS A 383 29.03 3.16 -3.05
CA LYS A 383 28.64 4.56 -3.23
C LYS A 383 27.24 4.75 -3.83
N PRO A 384 26.85 4.07 -4.93
CA PRO A 384 25.47 4.15 -5.42
C PRO A 384 24.43 3.68 -4.41
N LEU A 385 24.70 2.60 -3.67
CA LEU A 385 23.80 2.05 -2.66
C LEU A 385 23.64 3.00 -1.47
N GLU A 386 24.75 3.54 -0.96
CA GLU A 386 24.77 4.50 0.15
C GLU A 386 24.00 5.77 -0.19
N LYS A 387 24.25 6.34 -1.38
CA LYS A 387 23.52 7.53 -1.83
C LYS A 387 22.02 7.27 -1.93
N ALA A 388 21.63 6.14 -2.51
CA ALA A 388 20.22 5.75 -2.61
C ALA A 388 19.60 5.54 -1.22
N PHE A 389 20.34 4.95 -0.29
CA PHE A 389 19.86 4.69 1.06
C PHE A 389 19.59 6.00 1.82
N ILE A 390 20.52 6.96 1.77
CA ILE A 390 20.37 8.27 2.43
C ILE A 390 19.15 9.04 1.88
N GLU A 391 18.84 8.87 0.59
CA GLU A 391 17.67 9.49 -0.03
C GLU A 391 16.35 8.83 0.41
N GLN A 392 16.40 7.54 0.77
CA GLN A 392 15.21 6.68 0.91
C GLN A 392 14.85 6.34 2.36
N TYR A 393 15.79 6.49 3.29
CA TYR A 393 15.65 6.12 4.70
C TYR A 393 16.14 7.24 5.62
N GLU A 394 15.61 7.31 6.84
CA GLU A 394 15.85 8.45 7.74
C GLU A 394 16.36 8.08 9.14
N ASN A 395 16.17 6.84 9.61
CA ASN A 395 16.38 6.48 11.02
C ASN A 395 17.70 5.74 11.34
N LYS A 396 18.38 5.17 10.34
CA LYS A 396 19.61 4.37 10.53
C LYS A 396 20.66 4.72 9.46
N SER A 397 21.90 4.29 9.69
CA SER A 397 22.99 4.45 8.73
C SER A 397 23.01 3.37 7.64
N PHE A 398 23.65 3.68 6.52
CA PHE A 398 23.88 2.69 5.45
C PHE A 398 24.74 1.51 5.91
N GLU A 399 25.64 1.74 6.88
CA GLU A 399 26.47 0.71 7.48
C GLU A 399 25.61 -0.33 8.22
N GLU A 400 24.66 0.14 9.04
CA GLU A 400 23.67 -0.73 9.71
C GLU A 400 22.80 -1.47 8.68
N TYR A 401 22.34 -0.78 7.64
CA TYR A 401 21.61 -1.42 6.55
C TYR A 401 22.43 -2.50 5.84
N SER A 402 23.72 -2.27 5.63
CA SER A 402 24.60 -3.22 4.96
C SER A 402 24.83 -4.48 5.79
N GLN A 403 24.93 -4.36 7.12
CA GLN A 403 25.14 -5.49 8.04
C GLN A 403 23.85 -6.24 8.40
N TYR A 404 22.68 -5.66 8.13
CA TYR A 404 21.39 -6.29 8.41
C TYR A 404 21.14 -7.57 7.60
N SER A 405 20.20 -8.43 8.02
CA SER A 405 19.87 -9.66 7.28
C SER A 405 19.42 -9.36 5.84
N ASN A 406 19.98 -10.10 4.89
CA ASN A 406 19.64 -9.94 3.47
C ASN A 406 18.25 -10.49 3.12
N GLU A 407 17.67 -11.36 3.96
CA GLU A 407 16.38 -12.03 3.71
C GLU A 407 15.23 -11.05 3.45
N CYS A 408 15.28 -9.88 4.08
CA CYS A 408 14.28 -8.84 3.96
C CYS A 408 14.66 -7.72 2.98
N LYS A 409 15.85 -7.73 2.37
CA LYS A 409 16.32 -6.65 1.48
C LYS A 409 16.01 -6.94 0.02
N ILE A 410 15.33 -6.01 -0.65
CA ILE A 410 15.02 -6.09 -2.08
C ILE A 410 15.70 -4.93 -2.80
N LEU A 411 16.40 -5.20 -3.89
CA LEU A 411 16.97 -4.15 -4.73
C LEU A 411 16.14 -3.97 -6.00
N PHE A 412 15.73 -2.74 -6.25
CA PHE A 412 15.11 -2.32 -7.50
C PHE A 412 16.10 -1.52 -8.33
N ILE A 413 16.30 -1.92 -9.59
CA ILE A 413 17.15 -1.19 -10.54
C ILE A 413 16.29 -0.71 -11.71
N ASP A 414 16.00 0.58 -11.76
CA ASP A 414 15.23 1.17 -12.86
C ASP A 414 16.14 1.52 -14.05
N ASN A 415 15.79 0.97 -15.23
CA ASN A 415 16.40 1.28 -16.53
C ASN A 415 17.91 0.99 -16.57
N LEU A 416 18.32 -0.26 -16.33
CA LEU A 416 19.72 -0.71 -16.27
C LEU A 416 20.52 -0.38 -17.54
N ASN A 417 19.89 -0.35 -18.71
CA ASN A 417 20.48 0.08 -19.99
C ASN A 417 21.03 1.51 -19.98
N SER A 418 20.68 2.34 -18.98
CA SER A 418 21.27 3.66 -18.79
C SER A 418 22.63 3.64 -18.06
N ALA A 419 23.07 2.49 -17.55
CA ALA A 419 24.41 2.32 -17.00
C ALA A 419 25.46 2.39 -18.11
N GLU A 420 26.56 3.11 -17.87
CA GLU A 420 27.70 3.19 -18.79
C GLU A 420 28.62 1.97 -18.62
N LEU A 421 28.04 0.77 -18.60
CA LEU A 421 28.73 -0.50 -18.36
C LEU A 421 28.56 -1.44 -19.55
N ASN A 422 29.61 -2.21 -19.86
CA ASN A 422 29.51 -3.30 -20.83
C ASN A 422 28.86 -4.55 -20.18
N ASN A 423 28.45 -5.52 -21.01
CA ASN A 423 27.75 -6.72 -20.54
C ASN A 423 28.54 -7.50 -19.47
N LYS A 424 29.88 -7.57 -19.59
CA LYS A 424 30.73 -8.26 -18.61
C LYS A 424 30.70 -7.55 -17.25
N SER A 425 30.81 -6.22 -17.24
CA SER A 425 30.73 -5.42 -16.02
C SER A 425 29.35 -5.48 -15.38
N ILE A 426 28.27 -5.59 -16.17
CA ILE A 426 26.90 -5.76 -15.65
C ILE A 426 26.76 -7.10 -14.91
N LEU A 427 27.34 -8.18 -15.45
CA LEU A 427 27.30 -9.50 -14.79
C LEU A 427 28.07 -9.51 -13.48
N GLU A 428 29.27 -8.92 -13.48
CA GLU A 428 30.07 -8.80 -12.26
C GLU A 428 29.39 -7.88 -11.22
N LEU A 429 28.70 -6.84 -11.67
CA LEU A 429 27.85 -6.00 -10.83
C LEU A 429 26.72 -6.82 -10.17
N LEU A 430 25.95 -7.58 -10.95
CA LEU A 430 24.83 -8.38 -10.45
C LEU A 430 25.28 -9.45 -9.45
N LYS A 431 26.41 -10.13 -9.70
CA LYS A 431 27.01 -11.08 -8.75
C LYS A 431 27.34 -10.44 -7.40
N LYS A 432 27.84 -9.21 -7.38
CA LYS A 432 28.10 -8.51 -6.12
C LYS A 432 26.81 -8.15 -5.38
N LEU A 433 25.78 -7.74 -6.11
CA LEU A 433 24.48 -7.36 -5.55
C LEU A 433 23.72 -8.58 -5.02
N GLU A 434 23.82 -9.74 -5.68
CA GLU A 434 23.16 -10.98 -5.24
C GLU A 434 23.61 -11.44 -3.84
N ASN A 435 24.80 -11.04 -3.39
CA ASN A 435 25.30 -11.34 -2.05
C ASN A 435 24.74 -10.41 -0.97
N ARG A 436 24.01 -9.35 -1.33
CA ARG A 436 23.50 -8.33 -0.41
C ARG A 436 21.97 -8.21 -0.36
N PHE A 437 21.28 -8.82 -1.31
CA PHE A 437 19.84 -8.71 -1.45
C PHE A 437 19.23 -10.09 -1.66
N SER A 438 18.10 -10.37 -0.99
CA SER A 438 17.35 -11.60 -1.22
C SER A 438 16.69 -11.63 -2.59
N ARG A 439 16.34 -10.44 -3.13
CA ARG A 439 15.79 -10.30 -4.48
C ARG A 439 16.29 -9.04 -5.17
N ILE A 440 16.52 -9.13 -6.48
CA ILE A 440 16.88 -8.01 -7.35
C ILE A 440 15.88 -7.95 -8.51
N ILE A 441 15.17 -6.84 -8.64
CA ILE A 441 14.19 -6.61 -9.72
C ILE A 441 14.71 -5.47 -10.59
N ILE A 442 14.81 -5.73 -11.89
CA ILE A 442 15.53 -4.87 -12.83
C ILE A 442 14.64 -4.63 -14.03
N THR A 443 14.54 -3.36 -14.46
CA THR A 443 13.92 -3.01 -15.73
C THR A 443 14.98 -2.61 -16.76
N THR A 444 14.75 -2.97 -18.03
CA THR A 444 15.62 -2.61 -19.15
C THR A 444 14.82 -2.41 -20.42
N SER A 445 15.37 -1.65 -21.39
CA SER A 445 14.80 -1.54 -22.73
C SER A 445 15.08 -2.77 -23.61
N SER A 446 16.18 -3.49 -23.34
CA SER A 446 16.52 -4.72 -24.06
C SER A 446 17.19 -5.75 -23.15
N ILE A 447 16.78 -7.01 -23.31
CA ILE A 447 17.19 -8.10 -22.42
C ILE A 447 18.20 -9.07 -23.09
N TYR A 448 18.18 -9.16 -24.43
CA TYR A 448 18.97 -10.12 -25.23
C TYR A 448 20.48 -10.12 -24.99
N ASN A 449 21.06 -8.99 -24.63
CA ASN A 449 22.50 -8.87 -24.38
C ASN A 449 22.95 -9.47 -23.04
N ILE A 450 22.01 -9.75 -22.12
CA ILE A 450 22.28 -10.08 -20.73
C ILE A 450 21.76 -11.48 -20.36
N ILE A 451 20.64 -11.93 -20.96
CA ILE A 451 19.96 -13.20 -20.65
C ILE A 451 20.88 -14.41 -20.68
N SER A 452 21.51 -14.67 -21.83
CA SER A 452 22.21 -15.95 -22.07
C SER A 452 23.36 -16.19 -21.11
N VAL A 453 23.98 -15.10 -20.64
CA VAL A 453 25.08 -15.18 -19.68
C VAL A 453 24.57 -15.22 -18.24
N LEU A 454 23.48 -14.49 -17.92
CA LEU A 454 22.85 -14.54 -16.60
C LEU A 454 22.33 -15.94 -16.26
N GLU A 455 21.60 -16.57 -17.17
CA GLU A 455 21.05 -17.92 -16.95
C GLU A 455 22.12 -18.99 -16.74
N SER A 456 23.28 -18.79 -17.35
CA SER A 456 24.42 -19.69 -17.18
C SER A 456 25.18 -19.49 -15.86
N THR A 457 25.00 -18.34 -15.18
CA THR A 457 25.84 -17.94 -14.04
C THR A 457 25.10 -17.70 -12.74
N THR A 458 23.80 -17.43 -12.80
CA THR A 458 22.93 -17.14 -11.66
C THR A 458 21.81 -18.17 -11.60
N LYS A 459 21.52 -18.71 -10.41
CA LYS A 459 20.36 -19.58 -10.18
C LYS A 459 19.10 -18.74 -9.96
N ASP A 460 17.96 -19.29 -10.33
CA ASP A 460 16.63 -18.70 -10.07
C ASP A 460 16.44 -17.31 -10.71
N VAL A 461 16.80 -17.20 -11.99
CA VAL A 461 16.61 -16.00 -12.81
C VAL A 461 15.27 -16.06 -13.55
N PHE A 462 14.52 -14.97 -13.50
CA PHE A 462 13.36 -14.74 -14.36
C PHE A 462 13.69 -13.67 -15.40
N CYS A 463 13.39 -13.96 -16.66
CA CYS A 463 13.47 -13.01 -17.76
C CYS A 463 12.11 -12.93 -18.44
N GLY A 464 11.57 -11.72 -18.61
CA GLY A 464 10.31 -11.55 -19.33
C GLY A 464 10.05 -10.15 -19.86
N LYS A 465 9.13 -10.07 -20.82
CA LYS A 465 8.70 -8.83 -21.47
C LYS A 465 7.39 -8.32 -20.87
N ILE A 466 7.36 -7.05 -20.48
CA ILE A 466 6.15 -6.35 -20.06
C ILE A 466 5.22 -6.21 -21.25
N LEU A 467 4.01 -6.76 -21.14
CA LEU A 467 3.02 -6.71 -22.20
C LEU A 467 2.08 -5.50 -22.09
N PRO A 468 1.51 -5.07 -23.23
CA PRO A 468 0.35 -4.20 -23.23
C PRO A 468 -0.83 -4.82 -22.46
N LEU A 469 -1.73 -3.99 -21.91
CA LEU A 469 -2.85 -4.51 -21.12
C LEU A 469 -3.82 -5.31 -22.00
N GLY A 470 -4.00 -6.59 -21.64
CA GLY A 470 -5.06 -7.44 -22.19
C GLY A 470 -6.45 -6.94 -21.84
N HIS A 471 -7.47 -7.55 -22.43
CA HIS A 471 -8.87 -7.11 -22.32
C HIS A 471 -9.34 -6.93 -20.86
N LYS A 472 -9.08 -7.90 -19.98
CA LYS A 472 -9.48 -7.86 -18.56
C LYS A 472 -8.82 -6.70 -17.80
N LYS A 473 -7.50 -6.55 -17.91
CA LYS A 473 -6.73 -5.51 -17.20
C LYS A 473 -7.03 -4.11 -17.74
N ARG A 474 -7.28 -3.99 -19.05
CA ARG A 474 -7.74 -2.74 -19.66
C ARG A 474 -9.12 -2.35 -19.16
N ASN A 475 -10.06 -3.30 -19.10
CA ASN A 475 -11.37 -3.06 -18.51
C ASN A 475 -11.24 -2.58 -17.06
N LYS A 476 -10.34 -3.20 -16.27
CA LYS A 476 -10.08 -2.77 -14.89
C LYS A 476 -9.50 -1.35 -14.78
N LEU A 477 -8.61 -0.97 -15.70
CA LEU A 477 -8.08 0.40 -15.76
C LEU A 477 -9.17 1.42 -16.05
N ILE A 478 -10.05 1.13 -17.02
CA ILE A 478 -11.21 1.98 -17.38
C ILE A 478 -12.19 2.06 -16.22
N GLU A 479 -12.41 0.94 -15.53
CA GLU A 479 -13.21 0.88 -14.32
C GLU A 479 -12.65 1.83 -13.25
N ASN A 480 -11.37 1.68 -12.88
CA ASN A 480 -10.74 2.55 -11.88
C ASN A 480 -10.81 4.03 -12.30
N TYR A 481 -10.61 4.32 -13.59
CA TYR A 481 -10.74 5.66 -14.14
C TYR A 481 -12.14 6.27 -13.93
N HIS A 482 -13.21 5.51 -14.20
CA HIS A 482 -14.57 6.00 -13.98
C HIS A 482 -14.86 6.16 -12.48
N ARG A 483 -14.42 5.24 -11.61
CA ARG A 483 -14.62 5.37 -10.16
C ARG A 483 -14.01 6.65 -9.61
N LEU A 484 -12.83 7.02 -10.10
CA LEU A 484 -12.15 8.27 -9.70
C LEU A 484 -12.84 9.54 -10.20
N ASN A 485 -13.64 9.44 -11.26
CA ASN A 485 -14.38 10.57 -11.82
C ASN A 485 -15.79 10.75 -11.23
N GLU A 486 -16.28 9.80 -10.45
CA GLU A 486 -17.60 9.93 -9.82
C GLU A 486 -17.50 10.68 -8.48
N GLU A 487 -18.32 11.71 -8.31
CA GLU A 487 -18.40 12.48 -7.06
C GLU A 487 -18.93 11.62 -5.91
N ASN A 488 -19.84 10.69 -6.21
CA ASN A 488 -20.43 9.77 -5.24
C ASN A 488 -20.52 8.34 -5.81
N PRO A 489 -19.39 7.61 -5.86
CA PRO A 489 -19.31 6.27 -6.47
C PRO A 489 -20.21 5.23 -5.78
N TYR A 490 -20.70 5.52 -4.56
CA TYR A 490 -21.59 4.65 -3.80
C TYR A 490 -23.09 4.88 -4.09
N SER A 491 -23.46 5.98 -4.77
CA SER A 491 -24.86 6.28 -5.13
C SER A 491 -25.28 5.76 -6.52
N ILE A 492 -24.32 5.28 -7.31
CA ILE A 492 -24.55 4.79 -8.67
C ILE A 492 -24.74 3.28 -8.61
N THR A 493 -25.77 2.76 -9.28
CA THR A 493 -25.97 1.31 -9.37
C THR A 493 -24.85 0.67 -10.19
N GLU A 494 -24.43 -0.53 -9.78
CA GLU A 494 -23.36 -1.29 -10.44
C GLU A 494 -23.61 -1.47 -11.95
N GLN A 495 -24.89 -1.55 -12.35
CA GLN A 495 -25.31 -1.67 -13.74
C GLN A 495 -25.00 -0.43 -14.60
N ILE A 496 -25.29 0.78 -14.12
CA ILE A 496 -24.99 2.03 -14.86
C ILE A 496 -23.48 2.16 -15.06
N PHE A 497 -22.72 1.75 -14.05
CA PHE A 497 -21.28 1.82 -14.06
C PHE A 497 -20.65 0.79 -15.03
N LEU A 498 -21.22 -0.42 -15.10
CA LEU A 498 -20.90 -1.44 -16.10
C LEU A 498 -21.16 -0.95 -17.53
N GLU A 499 -22.30 -0.30 -17.77
CA GLU A 499 -22.65 0.26 -19.09
C GLU A 499 -21.65 1.35 -19.52
N LYS A 500 -21.37 2.33 -18.65
CA LYS A 500 -20.35 3.37 -18.91
C LYS A 500 -18.97 2.78 -19.22
N THR A 501 -18.57 1.76 -18.46
CA THR A 501 -17.28 1.09 -18.65
C THR A 501 -17.24 0.36 -19.99
N LYS A 502 -18.32 -0.32 -20.36
CA LYS A 502 -18.44 -1.01 -21.65
C LYS A 502 -18.35 -0.03 -22.82
N ASP A 503 -19.09 1.07 -22.79
CA ASP A 503 -19.07 2.08 -23.85
C ASP A 503 -17.67 2.67 -24.03
N SER A 504 -17.01 3.03 -22.92
CA SER A 504 -15.65 3.57 -22.96
C SER A 504 -14.63 2.53 -23.45
N TYR A 505 -14.82 1.27 -23.09
CA TYR A 505 -13.98 0.16 -23.56
C TYR A 505 -14.09 -0.03 -25.08
N GLU A 506 -15.31 -0.02 -25.64
CA GLU A 506 -15.52 -0.16 -27.08
C GLU A 506 -14.91 1.00 -27.86
N GLN A 507 -15.03 2.23 -27.35
CA GLN A 507 -14.41 3.39 -27.97
C GLN A 507 -12.88 3.31 -27.90
N VAL A 508 -12.31 3.00 -26.74
CA VAL A 508 -10.85 2.79 -26.59
C VAL A 508 -10.36 1.70 -27.55
N GLN A 509 -11.09 0.60 -27.67
CA GLN A 509 -10.75 -0.49 -28.59
C GLN A 509 -10.78 -0.03 -30.05
N THR A 510 -11.73 0.82 -30.44
CA THR A 510 -11.81 1.41 -31.79
C THR A 510 -10.57 2.26 -32.08
N PHE A 511 -10.18 3.14 -31.17
CA PHE A 511 -9.00 4.00 -31.32
C PHE A 511 -7.67 3.22 -31.36
N LEU A 512 -7.56 2.13 -30.59
CA LEU A 512 -6.38 1.27 -30.57
C LEU A 512 -6.31 0.36 -31.82
N GLY A 513 -7.45 -0.21 -32.23
CA GLY A 513 -7.58 -1.21 -33.29
C GLY A 513 -7.28 -0.68 -34.69
N ASP A 514 -7.63 0.58 -34.98
CA ASP A 514 -7.44 1.15 -36.32
C ASP A 514 -5.98 1.55 -36.61
N LYS A 515 -5.10 1.63 -35.61
CA LYS A 515 -3.85 2.41 -35.74
C LYS A 515 -2.60 1.86 -35.02
N LEU A 516 -2.51 0.54 -34.80
CA LEU A 516 -1.29 -0.17 -34.33
C LEU A 516 -0.70 0.34 -32.99
N ILE A 517 -1.51 0.94 -32.10
CA ILE A 517 -1.03 1.41 -30.79
C ILE A 517 -1.13 0.30 -29.74
N PRO A 518 -0.07 0.03 -28.97
CA PRO A 518 -0.14 -0.91 -27.86
C PRO A 518 -1.05 -0.38 -26.76
N SER A 519 -1.84 -1.26 -26.15
CA SER A 519 -2.73 -0.94 -25.02
C SER A 519 -1.99 -0.70 -23.69
N TYR A 520 -0.90 0.05 -23.69
CA TYR A 520 -0.24 0.49 -22.46
C TYR A 520 -1.11 1.53 -21.72
N PRO A 521 -0.99 1.65 -20.38
CA PRO A 521 -1.84 2.52 -19.58
C PRO A 521 -1.89 3.98 -20.06
N ILE A 522 -0.75 4.55 -20.48
CA ILE A 522 -0.70 5.94 -20.97
C ILE A 522 -1.64 6.20 -22.14
N PHE A 523 -1.70 5.29 -23.12
CA PHE A 523 -2.53 5.46 -24.31
C PHE A 523 -4.01 5.30 -23.98
N VAL A 524 -4.35 4.29 -23.17
CA VAL A 524 -5.73 4.05 -22.72
C VAL A 524 -6.25 5.28 -21.96
N LEU A 525 -5.48 5.78 -20.99
CA LEU A 525 -5.86 6.95 -20.18
C LEU A 525 -5.95 8.22 -21.02
N SER A 526 -5.03 8.44 -21.97
CA SER A 526 -5.08 9.60 -22.88
C SER A 526 -6.34 9.59 -23.75
N ILE A 527 -6.74 8.42 -24.26
CA ILE A 527 -7.94 8.26 -25.06
C ILE A 527 -9.20 8.56 -24.22
N LEU A 528 -9.29 8.00 -23.00
CA LEU A 528 -10.40 8.26 -22.07
C LEU A 528 -10.52 9.75 -21.71
N GLN A 529 -9.41 10.44 -21.47
CA GLN A 529 -9.39 11.88 -21.20
C GLN A 529 -9.92 12.68 -22.40
N SER A 530 -9.55 12.28 -23.62
CA SER A 530 -10.00 12.98 -24.84
C SER A 530 -11.51 12.91 -25.05
N MET A 531 -12.15 11.81 -24.62
CA MET A 531 -13.60 11.60 -24.74
C MET A 531 -14.42 12.57 -23.88
N ASN A 532 -13.85 13.07 -22.78
CA ASN A 532 -14.55 13.92 -21.82
C ASN A 532 -14.60 15.40 -22.19
N LEU A 533 -13.67 15.91 -23.02
CA LEU A 533 -13.58 17.37 -23.32
C LEU A 533 -13.93 17.76 -24.75
N VAL A 534 -13.72 16.87 -25.73
CA VAL A 534 -13.79 17.26 -27.15
C VAL A 534 -14.54 16.18 -27.92
N LYS A 535 -15.64 16.54 -28.61
CA LYS A 535 -16.04 15.83 -29.83
C LYS A 535 -15.25 16.46 -30.98
N PRO A 536 -14.12 15.89 -31.44
CA PRO A 536 -13.32 16.55 -32.46
C PRO A 536 -13.95 16.24 -33.82
N ASN A 537 -14.21 17.28 -34.60
CA ASN A 537 -14.88 17.17 -35.89
C ASN A 537 -14.01 16.61 -37.02
N ASN A 538 -12.81 16.06 -36.80
CA ASN A 538 -12.02 15.42 -37.86
C ASN A 538 -11.05 14.36 -37.30
N TYR A 539 -11.27 13.10 -37.69
CA TYR A 539 -10.57 11.90 -37.19
C TYR A 539 -9.35 11.45 -38.03
N GLU A 540 -8.82 12.32 -38.89
CA GLU A 540 -7.82 11.93 -39.91
C GLU A 540 -6.36 11.86 -39.43
N GLN A 541 -6.06 12.15 -38.16
CA GLN A 541 -4.67 12.16 -37.66
C GLN A 541 -4.22 10.80 -37.09
N THR A 542 -2.92 10.45 -37.24
CA THR A 542 -2.35 9.24 -36.61
C THR A 542 -2.57 9.26 -35.10
N SER A 543 -3.03 8.16 -34.50
CA SER A 543 -3.48 8.12 -33.09
C SER A 543 -2.37 8.36 -32.07
N TYR A 544 -1.11 8.19 -32.46
CA TYR A 544 0.02 8.36 -31.55
C TYR A 544 0.22 9.82 -31.17
N GLY A 545 0.33 10.71 -32.16
CA GLY A 545 0.39 12.17 -31.93
C GLY A 545 -0.90 12.74 -31.34
N TYR A 546 -2.06 12.17 -31.71
CA TYR A 546 -3.34 12.55 -31.14
C TYR A 546 -3.38 12.39 -29.61
N CYS A 547 -2.85 11.29 -29.05
CA CYS A 547 -2.83 11.09 -27.59
C CYS A 547 -2.10 12.24 -26.87
N TYR A 548 -0.95 12.66 -27.40
CA TYR A 548 -0.15 13.76 -26.81
C TYR A 548 -0.79 15.12 -27.01
N GLN A 549 -1.37 15.36 -28.19
CA GLN A 549 -2.13 16.58 -28.44
C GLN A 549 -3.32 16.69 -27.47
N SER A 550 -4.05 15.59 -27.23
CA SER A 550 -5.14 15.54 -26.26
C SER A 550 -4.64 15.81 -24.85
N LEU A 551 -3.55 15.18 -24.39
CA LEU A 551 -2.99 15.43 -23.05
C LEU A 551 -2.58 16.90 -22.86
N ILE A 552 -1.93 17.51 -23.85
CA ILE A 552 -1.50 18.91 -23.79
C ILE A 552 -2.73 19.83 -23.74
N HIS A 553 -3.68 19.62 -24.66
CA HIS A 553 -4.92 20.40 -24.71
C HIS A 553 -5.68 20.30 -23.39
N PHE A 554 -5.79 19.09 -22.84
CA PHE A 554 -6.45 18.83 -21.57
C PHE A 554 -5.77 19.59 -20.42
N ALA A 555 -4.44 19.48 -20.31
CA ALA A 555 -3.67 20.13 -19.26
C ALA A 555 -3.84 21.67 -19.28
N LEU A 556 -3.96 22.27 -20.47
CA LEU A 556 -4.19 23.70 -20.64
C LEU A 556 -5.66 24.09 -20.34
N ALA A 557 -6.61 23.39 -20.95
CA ALA A 557 -8.04 23.73 -20.88
C ALA A 557 -8.62 23.51 -19.49
N ALA A 558 -8.47 22.31 -18.94
CA ALA A 558 -9.14 21.90 -17.72
C ALA A 558 -8.32 22.26 -16.47
N LYS A 559 -7.03 21.95 -16.46
CA LYS A 559 -6.19 22.09 -15.26
C LYS A 559 -5.70 23.53 -15.07
N ALA A 560 -5.19 24.15 -16.12
CA ALA A 560 -4.80 25.56 -16.07
C ALA A 560 -5.99 26.53 -16.31
N LYS A 561 -7.20 26.02 -16.61
CA LYS A 561 -8.41 26.83 -16.83
C LYS A 561 -8.16 27.93 -17.89
N ILE A 562 -7.45 27.58 -18.96
CA ILE A 562 -7.20 28.46 -20.11
C ILE A 562 -8.41 28.37 -21.04
N LYS A 563 -8.86 29.52 -21.56
CA LYS A 563 -9.99 29.55 -22.50
C LYS A 563 -9.62 28.88 -23.80
N ASN A 564 -10.57 28.19 -24.43
CA ASN A 564 -10.35 27.49 -25.69
C ASN A 564 -9.78 28.38 -26.81
N GLU A 565 -10.13 29.67 -26.85
CA GLU A 565 -9.61 30.65 -27.80
C GLU A 565 -8.10 30.92 -27.66
N ASP A 566 -7.55 30.73 -26.46
CA ASP A 566 -6.14 31.01 -26.15
C ASP A 566 -5.25 29.75 -26.21
N ILE A 567 -5.83 28.55 -26.28
CA ILE A 567 -5.08 27.29 -26.17
C ILE A 567 -3.98 27.18 -27.23
N ASP A 568 -4.27 27.53 -28.48
CA ASP A 568 -3.29 27.48 -29.57
C ASP A 568 -2.11 28.42 -29.33
N THR A 569 -2.34 29.57 -28.69
CA THR A 569 -1.29 30.52 -28.27
C THR A 569 -0.33 29.86 -27.28
N TYR A 570 -0.86 29.14 -26.28
CA TYR A 570 -0.04 28.43 -25.29
C TYR A 570 0.68 27.22 -25.89
N ILE A 571 0.06 26.47 -26.80
CA ILE A 571 0.72 25.37 -27.52
C ILE A 571 1.90 25.89 -28.35
N ASN A 572 1.72 27.00 -29.06
CA ASN A 572 2.80 27.64 -29.82
C ASN A 572 3.94 28.12 -28.91
N TYR A 573 3.62 28.75 -27.78
CA TYR A 573 4.61 29.16 -26.78
C TYR A 573 5.43 27.97 -26.27
N LEU A 574 4.76 26.88 -25.91
CA LEU A 574 5.38 25.63 -25.44
C LEU A 574 6.27 25.00 -26.53
N SER A 575 5.83 25.04 -27.79
CA SER A 575 6.56 24.53 -28.95
C SER A 575 7.87 25.30 -29.19
N GLU A 576 7.84 26.64 -29.15
CA GLU A 576 9.05 27.47 -29.25
C GLU A 576 9.98 27.28 -28.04
N LEU A 577 9.42 27.17 -26.82
CA LEU A 577 10.20 26.93 -25.61
C LEU A 577 10.93 25.57 -25.69
N ALA A 578 10.20 24.52 -26.06
CA ALA A 578 10.75 23.19 -26.21
C ALA A 578 11.86 23.15 -27.26
N PHE A 579 11.64 23.81 -28.41
CA PHE A 579 12.64 23.90 -29.46
C PHE A 579 13.88 24.70 -29.04
N SER A 580 13.73 25.80 -28.31
CA SER A 580 14.85 26.58 -27.75
C SER A 580 15.75 25.73 -26.85
N LEU A 581 15.16 24.93 -25.95
CA LEU A 581 15.91 24.00 -25.11
C LEU A 581 16.61 22.92 -25.94
N PHE A 582 15.93 22.38 -26.95
CA PHE A 582 16.50 21.40 -27.86
C PHE A 582 17.72 21.95 -28.61
N ASP A 583 17.60 23.15 -29.20
CA ASP A 583 18.65 23.81 -30.00
C ASP A 583 19.88 24.14 -29.13
N LYS A 584 19.65 24.61 -27.90
CA LYS A 584 20.69 24.87 -26.89
C LYS A 584 21.23 23.60 -26.23
N LYS A 585 20.71 22.41 -26.56
CA LYS A 585 21.04 21.10 -25.94
C LYS A 585 20.85 21.09 -24.42
N LYS A 586 19.90 21.86 -23.89
CA LYS A 586 19.53 21.90 -22.47
C LYS A 586 18.33 21.00 -22.18
N LYS A 587 18.20 20.58 -20.91
CA LYS A 587 17.05 19.81 -20.39
C LYS A 587 16.14 20.65 -19.49
N SER A 588 16.72 21.63 -18.82
CA SER A 588 16.05 22.55 -17.91
C SER A 588 16.58 23.97 -18.11
N LEU A 589 15.92 24.93 -17.49
CA LEU A 589 16.25 26.35 -17.54
C LEU A 589 16.00 27.02 -16.19
N SER A 590 16.85 27.96 -15.80
CA SER A 590 16.68 28.77 -14.59
C SER A 590 15.58 29.81 -14.77
N ASP A 591 15.11 30.43 -13.68
CA ASP A 591 14.11 31.51 -13.76
C ASP A 591 14.58 32.67 -14.66
N ILE A 592 15.86 33.05 -14.56
CA ILE A 592 16.48 34.10 -15.40
C ILE A 592 16.41 33.70 -16.88
N GLU A 593 16.76 32.47 -17.22
CA GLU A 593 16.70 31.97 -18.59
C GLU A 593 15.27 31.88 -19.11
N PHE A 594 14.30 31.61 -18.23
CA PHE A 594 12.89 31.61 -18.62
C PHE A 594 12.40 33.01 -18.96
N GLN A 595 12.75 33.99 -18.12
CA GLN A 595 12.40 35.39 -18.34
C GLN A 595 13.06 35.92 -19.62
N GLU A 596 14.32 35.58 -19.87
CA GLU A 596 15.01 35.92 -21.12
C GLU A 596 14.34 35.30 -22.35
N PHE A 597 13.96 34.01 -22.26
CA PHE A 597 13.21 33.37 -23.33
C PHE A 597 11.88 34.09 -23.58
N HIS A 598 11.13 34.39 -22.53
CA HIS A 598 9.84 35.08 -22.63
C HIS A 598 10.00 36.45 -23.30
N LYS A 599 10.99 37.24 -22.88
CA LYS A 599 11.28 38.55 -23.48
C LYS A 599 11.57 38.45 -24.98
N ASN A 600 12.33 37.43 -25.40
CA ASN A 600 12.64 37.20 -26.81
C ASN A 600 11.42 36.69 -27.62
N TYR A 601 10.58 35.86 -27.01
CA TYR A 601 9.33 35.39 -27.63
C TYR A 601 8.35 36.55 -27.83
N SER A 602 8.10 37.33 -26.78
CA SER A 602 7.16 38.46 -26.79
C SER A 602 7.60 39.62 -27.70
N ALA A 603 8.85 39.64 -28.16
CA ALA A 603 9.32 40.58 -29.18
C ALA A 603 8.85 40.21 -30.59
N ASN A 604 8.56 38.94 -30.85
CA ASN A 604 8.20 38.42 -32.17
C ASN A 604 6.74 37.94 -32.25
N TYR A 605 6.09 37.69 -31.11
CA TYR A 605 4.75 37.13 -31.01
C TYR A 605 3.94 37.82 -29.91
N ILE A 606 2.61 37.81 -30.05
CA ILE A 606 1.70 38.26 -28.99
C ILE A 606 1.65 37.15 -27.93
N ALA A 607 1.98 37.49 -26.68
CA ALA A 607 1.96 36.56 -25.55
C ALA A 607 1.36 37.23 -24.30
N PRO A 608 0.72 36.46 -23.40
CA PRO A 608 0.35 36.94 -22.07
C PRO A 608 1.57 37.35 -21.26
N SER A 609 1.36 37.94 -20.07
CA SER A 609 2.48 38.32 -19.20
C SER A 609 3.32 37.11 -18.76
N PHE A 610 4.61 37.30 -18.48
CA PHE A 610 5.48 36.22 -18.02
C PHE A 610 4.90 35.48 -16.80
N THR A 611 4.42 36.23 -15.81
CA THR A 611 3.81 35.68 -14.59
C THR A 611 2.62 34.79 -14.93
N GLU A 612 1.72 35.25 -15.79
CA GLU A 612 0.55 34.49 -16.20
C GLU A 612 0.96 33.20 -16.93
N VAL A 613 1.87 33.29 -17.91
CA VAL A 613 2.35 32.12 -18.64
C VAL A 613 3.00 31.12 -17.70
N ARG A 614 3.91 31.58 -16.83
CA ARG A 614 4.61 30.73 -15.86
C ARG A 614 3.61 30.01 -14.96
N ASP A 615 2.69 30.74 -14.33
CA ASP A 615 1.76 30.19 -13.35
C ASP A 615 0.77 29.21 -14.00
N LYS A 616 0.30 29.51 -15.22
CA LYS A 616 -0.56 28.60 -16.00
C LYS A 616 0.17 27.33 -16.42
N LEU A 617 1.42 27.44 -16.87
CA LEU A 617 2.20 26.27 -17.30
C LEU A 617 2.59 25.38 -16.10
N LEU A 618 2.91 25.96 -14.94
CA LEU A 618 3.10 25.21 -13.70
C LEU A 618 1.79 24.56 -13.23
N GLY A 619 0.68 25.31 -13.24
CA GLY A 619 -0.65 24.80 -12.87
C GLY A 619 -1.12 23.64 -13.76
N SER A 620 -0.77 23.67 -15.04
CA SER A 620 -1.04 22.58 -15.98
C SER A 620 -0.22 21.31 -15.70
N GLY A 621 0.92 21.42 -15.02
CA GLY A 621 1.89 20.33 -14.85
C GLY A 621 2.67 19.99 -16.13
N LEU A 622 2.54 20.78 -17.20
CA LEU A 622 3.36 20.65 -18.41
C LEU A 622 4.81 21.10 -18.13
N LEU A 623 4.98 22.11 -17.28
CA LEU A 623 6.25 22.48 -16.67
C LEU A 623 6.23 22.16 -15.18
N VAL A 624 7.40 21.79 -14.65
CA VAL A 624 7.67 21.53 -13.24
C VAL A 624 8.83 22.40 -12.82
N TYR A 625 8.76 22.92 -11.60
CA TYR A 625 9.85 23.61 -10.92
C TYR A 625 10.40 22.66 -9.86
N ASP A 626 11.64 22.21 -10.05
CA ASP A 626 12.28 21.25 -9.15
C ASP A 626 12.90 21.90 -7.90
N GLU A 627 13.33 21.08 -6.95
CA GLU A 627 13.95 21.54 -5.70
C GLU A 627 15.28 22.25 -5.92
N ASP A 628 15.93 22.03 -7.06
CA ASP A 628 17.18 22.68 -7.47
C ASP A 628 16.95 24.06 -8.13
N GLU A 629 15.72 24.57 -8.11
CA GLU A 629 15.30 25.85 -8.70
C GLU A 629 15.33 25.91 -10.24
N TRP A 630 15.11 24.77 -10.91
CA TRP A 630 15.06 24.68 -12.37
C TRP A 630 13.67 24.34 -12.90
N PHE A 631 13.33 24.95 -14.04
CA PHE A 631 12.14 24.61 -14.81
C PHE A 631 12.46 23.53 -15.84
N HIS A 632 11.64 22.48 -15.89
CA HIS A 632 11.71 21.46 -16.92
C HIS A 632 10.31 20.95 -17.33
N PHE A 633 10.22 20.27 -18.46
CA PHE A 633 8.97 19.64 -18.88
C PHE A 633 8.63 18.46 -17.97
N GLY A 634 7.38 18.37 -17.50
CA GLY A 634 6.93 17.32 -16.58
C GLY A 634 6.94 15.92 -17.21
N TYR A 635 6.80 15.84 -18.54
CA TYR A 635 6.88 14.57 -19.27
C TYR A 635 7.70 14.68 -20.55
N ASN A 636 8.70 13.80 -20.71
CA ASN A 636 9.65 13.84 -21.82
C ASN A 636 9.00 13.72 -23.20
N TYR A 637 7.93 12.94 -23.35
CA TYR A 637 7.28 12.75 -24.65
C TYR A 637 6.41 13.93 -25.06
N ILE A 638 5.88 14.71 -24.10
CA ILE A 638 5.27 16.01 -24.37
C ILE A 638 6.34 16.96 -24.93
N PHE A 639 7.53 16.98 -24.33
CA PHE A 639 8.66 17.74 -24.85
C PHE A 639 9.05 17.28 -26.28
N TYR A 640 9.13 15.98 -26.55
CA TYR A 640 9.46 15.47 -27.89
C TYR A 640 8.41 15.85 -28.93
N PHE A 641 7.13 15.76 -28.58
CA PHE A 641 6.01 16.17 -29.42
C PHE A 641 6.09 17.67 -29.78
N LEU A 642 6.30 18.54 -28.80
CA LEU A 642 6.40 19.98 -28.99
C LEU A 642 7.63 20.38 -29.84
N VAL A 643 8.79 19.76 -29.60
CA VAL A 643 9.99 19.96 -30.44
C VAL A 643 9.70 19.59 -31.89
N ALA A 644 9.05 18.45 -32.11
CA ALA A 644 8.71 17.97 -33.43
C ALA A 644 7.72 18.89 -34.16
N GLN A 645 6.74 19.45 -33.44
CA GLN A 645 5.80 20.44 -33.98
C GLN A 645 6.55 21.65 -34.55
N LYS A 646 7.54 22.20 -33.81
CA LYS A 646 8.34 23.32 -34.34
C LYS A 646 9.20 22.89 -35.53
N ILE A 647 9.88 21.74 -35.46
CA ILE A 647 10.71 21.23 -36.57
C ILE A 647 9.89 21.09 -37.85
N ALA A 648 8.63 20.60 -37.76
CA ALA A 648 7.73 20.45 -38.90
C ALA A 648 7.49 21.77 -39.65
N THR A 649 7.43 22.90 -38.92
CA THR A 649 7.23 24.23 -39.54
C THR A 649 8.44 24.74 -40.32
N ILE A 650 9.66 24.26 -40.00
CA ILE A 650 10.92 24.71 -40.61
C ILE A 650 11.56 23.65 -41.52
N LEU A 651 10.85 22.58 -41.87
CA LEU A 651 11.37 21.48 -42.70
C LEU A 651 11.92 21.92 -44.06
N THR A 652 11.31 22.95 -44.65
CA THR A 652 11.71 23.49 -45.94
C THR A 652 12.98 24.36 -45.86
N GLU A 653 13.31 24.86 -44.67
CA GLU A 653 14.49 25.70 -44.40
C GLU A 653 15.77 24.88 -44.26
N GLU A 654 16.93 25.50 -44.51
CA GLU A 654 18.24 24.84 -44.37
C GLU A 654 18.48 24.35 -42.94
N LYS A 655 18.04 25.12 -41.92
CA LYS A 655 18.15 24.75 -40.51
C LYS A 655 17.37 23.46 -40.21
N GLY A 656 16.10 23.37 -40.65
CA GLY A 656 15.27 22.18 -40.46
C GLY A 656 15.87 20.94 -41.12
N ARG A 657 16.35 21.05 -42.37
CA ARG A 657 17.00 19.92 -43.07
C ARG A 657 18.24 19.41 -42.34
N LYS A 658 19.09 20.30 -41.81
CA LYS A 658 20.26 19.93 -41.00
C LYS A 658 19.85 19.21 -39.71
N ILE A 659 18.79 19.67 -39.04
CA ILE A 659 18.26 19.03 -37.83
C ILE A 659 17.77 17.62 -38.15
N ILE A 660 16.97 17.43 -39.20
CA ILE A 660 16.48 16.09 -39.60
C ILE A 660 17.64 15.14 -39.91
N GLN A 661 18.64 15.60 -40.67
CA GLN A 661 19.84 14.79 -40.94
C GLN A 661 20.57 14.41 -39.65
N TYR A 662 20.68 15.32 -38.69
CA TYR A 662 21.27 15.03 -37.38
C TYR A 662 20.45 14.01 -36.59
N LEU A 663 19.12 14.14 -36.57
CA LEU A 663 18.23 13.20 -35.91
C LEU A 663 18.33 11.80 -36.52
N CYS A 664 18.30 11.69 -37.86
CA CYS A 664 18.43 10.41 -38.56
C CYS A 664 19.80 9.74 -38.31
N LYS A 665 20.89 10.51 -38.27
CA LYS A 665 22.23 9.99 -37.95
C LYS A 665 22.35 9.47 -36.52
N ASN A 666 21.48 9.92 -35.62
CA ASN A 666 21.49 9.56 -34.21
C ASN A 666 20.19 8.83 -33.79
N ILE A 667 19.54 8.13 -34.73
CA ILE A 667 18.24 7.47 -34.51
C ILE A 667 18.28 6.42 -33.39
N GLN A 668 19.45 5.89 -33.06
CA GLN A 668 19.67 4.99 -31.92
C GLN A 668 19.38 5.63 -30.56
N VAL A 669 19.32 6.96 -30.47
CA VAL A 669 18.98 7.69 -29.25
C VAL A 669 17.46 7.85 -29.17
N ASP A 670 16.85 7.33 -28.11
CA ASP A 670 15.39 7.35 -27.89
C ASP A 670 14.75 8.73 -28.13
N LYS A 671 15.36 9.79 -27.60
CA LYS A 671 14.89 11.17 -27.79
C LYS A 671 14.75 11.51 -29.28
N TYR A 672 15.73 11.17 -30.09
CA TYR A 672 15.77 11.56 -31.50
C TYR A 672 14.85 10.70 -32.36
N ALA A 673 14.76 9.40 -32.08
CA ALA A 673 13.79 8.51 -32.72
C ALA A 673 12.34 8.99 -32.52
N ASN A 674 11.98 9.33 -31.28
CA ASN A 674 10.63 9.79 -30.98
C ASN A 674 10.31 11.17 -31.58
N ILE A 675 11.27 12.10 -31.58
CA ILE A 675 11.10 13.38 -32.29
C ILE A 675 10.82 13.13 -33.78
N LEU A 676 11.54 12.21 -34.44
CA LEU A 676 11.30 11.89 -35.85
C LEU A 676 9.89 11.31 -36.10
N ILE A 677 9.41 10.43 -35.21
CA ILE A 677 8.03 9.89 -35.29
C ILE A 677 7.01 11.02 -35.22
N PHE A 678 7.16 11.96 -34.28
CA PHE A 678 6.25 13.10 -34.16
C PHE A 678 6.41 14.11 -35.30
N VAL A 679 7.61 14.27 -35.88
CA VAL A 679 7.79 15.12 -37.06
C VAL A 679 6.98 14.55 -38.21
N ALA A 680 7.04 13.24 -38.45
CA ALA A 680 6.24 12.56 -39.47
C ALA A 680 4.72 12.74 -39.26
N HIS A 681 4.28 12.81 -38.00
CA HIS A 681 2.89 13.11 -37.66
C HIS A 681 2.49 14.55 -37.97
N HIS A 682 3.37 15.52 -37.70
CA HIS A 682 3.08 16.94 -37.90
C HIS A 682 3.31 17.41 -39.35
N SER A 683 4.20 16.73 -40.09
CA SER A 683 4.47 17.03 -41.50
C SER A 683 3.35 16.50 -42.38
N LYS A 684 2.71 17.38 -43.15
CA LYS A 684 1.74 17.00 -44.19
C LYS A 684 2.44 16.61 -45.48
#